data_AF-A0A9D3X359-F1
#
_entry.id   AF-A0A9D3X359-F1
#
_cell.length_a   1.000
_cell.length_b   1.000
_cell.length_c   1.000
_cell.angle_alpha   90.00
_cell.angle_beta   90.00
_cell.angle_gamma   90.00
#
_symmetry.space_group_name_H-M   'P 1'
#
loop_
_entity.id
_entity.type
_entity.pdbx_description
1 polymer ?
#
loop_
_entity_poly.entity_id
_entity_poly.type
_entity_poly.pdbx_seq_one_letter_code
_entity_poly.pdbx_strand_id
1 'polypeptide(L)'
;MAPAQVLCGKAASAQIRERLKTQVAQMKERVPGFRPGLAILQVGDRDDSNIYISMKLKAAAEIGINANHIKLPNTATEAEVLRCITVLNEDPAVHGFIVQLPLDTDKPINTDKVTNAVAPEKDVDGLTSINAGKLSRGDLRDCFIPCTPKGCMELIRQTGIQIAGKKAVVVGRSKIVGAPMHDLLLWSHATVTTCHTKTAALAEEVSKADILVVAAGKPEMVKGEWIKPGAVVIDCGINYIPDSTKPSGKTVVGDVAYSAVKERASYITPVPGGVGPMTVAMLMQSTVESAQRFLEQFQPGKWSIQYNQLSLRTPVPSDIEVSRSCVPKRIGHLAREVGLLSEEVELYGQTKAKVLLSTLKRLKDQPDGKYVVVTGITPTPLGEGKSTTTIGLAQALGAHLNLNVFACVRQPSQGPTFGIKGGAAGGGYSQVIPMEEFNLHLTGDIHAITAANNLVAAAIDARMFHEQTQSDQALFTRLVPLINGVRKFSDIQIRRLQKLGIEKTDPGTLTDEERKKFVRLDIDPATITWQRVMDTNDRFLRKITIGQSPTEKGFTRTAQFDITVASEIMAVLALTDGLGDMRRRLGKMVVASSKNGEPVTTDDLGVTGALAVLMKDAVKPNLMQTLEGTPVFVHAGPFANIAHGNSSVLADKIALKLVGQEGFVVTEAGFGADIGMEKFFNIKCRYSGLRPHVVVLVATVRALKMHGGGPTVTAGVPLPKEYIEENLQLLKIGCSNLGKQIQNARTFGTPVVVAVNAFKSDTEAELQLVIQLAKEAGAYDAVKCTHWAEGGEGAVALAQAVQRASQEPSNFKFLYNVELPVVEKIRIIAQQIYGAEDIELSPEAEQKVVVYTKQGFGNLPICMAKTHLSLSHDPEKKGVPTGFILPIRDIRASVGAGFLYPLVGTMSTMPGLPTRPCFYDIDLDPVSEQVNGLF
;
A
#
# COMPACT_ATOMS: atom_id res chain seq x y z
N MET A 1 6.29 0.50 71.53
CA MET A 1 5.50 0.76 70.31
C MET A 1 4.94 -0.58 69.84
N ALA A 2 3.74 -0.60 69.27
CA ALA A 2 3.29 -1.80 68.56
C ALA A 2 4.20 -2.04 67.34
N PRO A 3 4.52 -3.29 66.98
CA PRO A 3 5.36 -3.59 65.81
C PRO A 3 4.70 -3.06 64.53
N ALA A 4 5.51 -2.66 63.55
CA ALA A 4 5.06 -2.07 62.30
C ALA A 4 4.02 -2.96 61.59
N GLN A 5 2.98 -2.33 61.05
CA GLN A 5 2.04 -3.00 60.17
C GLN A 5 2.73 -3.34 58.84
N VAL A 6 2.59 -4.59 58.41
CA VAL A 6 3.25 -5.07 57.19
C VAL A 6 2.47 -4.63 55.96
N LEU A 7 3.11 -3.88 55.08
CA LEU A 7 2.57 -3.49 53.78
C LEU A 7 2.69 -4.66 52.81
N CYS A 8 1.68 -5.52 52.80
CA CYS A 8 1.64 -6.73 51.99
C CYS A 8 1.35 -6.42 50.51
N GLY A 9 2.39 -6.24 49.71
CA GLY A 9 2.24 -6.01 48.27
C GLY A 9 1.62 -7.19 47.52
N LYS A 10 1.73 -8.42 48.02
CA LYS A 10 0.96 -9.57 47.48
C LYS A 10 -0.57 -9.37 47.56
N ALA A 11 -1.07 -8.88 48.69
CA ALA A 11 -2.51 -8.62 48.87
C ALA A 11 -2.96 -7.41 48.04
N ALA A 12 -2.19 -6.32 48.08
CA ALA A 12 -2.46 -5.11 47.30
C ALA A 12 -2.46 -5.39 45.78
N SER A 13 -1.45 -6.12 45.28
CA SER A 13 -1.38 -6.49 43.87
C SER A 13 -2.57 -7.36 43.44
N ALA A 14 -3.02 -8.31 44.26
CA ALA A 14 -4.19 -9.13 43.95
C ALA A 14 -5.48 -8.29 43.79
N GLN A 15 -5.72 -7.33 44.69
CA GLN A 15 -6.86 -6.40 44.58
C GLN A 15 -6.80 -5.58 43.28
N ILE A 16 -5.60 -5.12 42.90
CA ILE A 16 -5.41 -4.36 41.66
C ILE A 16 -5.69 -5.24 40.44
N ARG A 17 -5.18 -6.47 40.40
CA ARG A 17 -5.45 -7.40 39.30
C ARG A 17 -6.93 -7.69 39.12
N GLU A 18 -7.69 -7.86 40.21
CA GLU A 18 -9.14 -8.09 40.12
C GLU A 18 -9.90 -6.89 39.55
N ARG A 19 -9.50 -5.67 39.97
CA ARG A 19 -10.02 -4.42 39.38
C ARG A 19 -9.70 -4.34 37.88
N LEU A 20 -8.47 -4.63 37.49
CA LEU A 20 -8.03 -4.59 36.09
C LEU A 20 -8.78 -5.62 35.25
N LYS A 21 -9.01 -6.82 35.78
CA LYS A 21 -9.78 -7.88 35.11
C LYS A 21 -11.20 -7.40 34.76
N THR A 22 -11.83 -6.68 35.68
CA THR A 22 -13.14 -6.06 35.45
C THR A 22 -13.08 -5.00 34.34
N GLN A 23 -12.05 -4.15 34.33
CA GLN A 23 -11.86 -3.14 33.29
C GLN A 23 -11.63 -3.75 31.90
N VAL A 24 -10.82 -4.81 31.81
CA VAL A 24 -10.59 -5.53 30.54
C VAL A 24 -11.86 -6.19 30.03
N ALA A 25 -12.69 -6.75 30.92
CA ALA A 25 -13.99 -7.28 30.54
C ALA A 25 -14.90 -6.19 29.93
N GLN A 26 -14.96 -5.00 30.54
CA GLN A 26 -15.71 -3.85 30.02
C GLN A 26 -15.21 -3.39 28.64
N MET A 27 -13.89 -3.38 28.41
CA MET A 27 -13.32 -3.05 27.09
C MET A 27 -13.78 -4.03 26.01
N LYS A 28 -13.81 -5.33 26.34
CA LYS A 28 -14.25 -6.39 25.42
C LYS A 28 -15.75 -6.32 25.12
N GLU A 29 -16.57 -5.86 26.06
CA GLU A 29 -18.00 -5.59 25.84
C GLU A 29 -18.19 -4.39 24.90
N ARG A 30 -17.40 -3.31 25.07
CA ARG A 30 -17.45 -2.12 24.21
C ARG A 30 -16.97 -2.41 22.78
N VAL A 31 -15.92 -3.20 22.61
CA VAL A 31 -15.37 -3.58 21.30
C VAL A 31 -15.16 -5.11 21.25
N PRO A 32 -16.10 -5.86 20.63
CA PRO A 32 -16.02 -7.31 20.53
C PRO A 32 -14.69 -7.78 19.93
N GLY A 33 -14.00 -8.67 20.63
CA GLY A 33 -12.71 -9.22 20.20
C GLY A 33 -11.48 -8.42 20.63
N PHE A 34 -11.64 -7.20 21.15
CA PHE A 34 -10.52 -6.41 21.66
C PHE A 34 -9.91 -7.02 22.93
N ARG A 35 -8.58 -7.00 23.02
CA ARG A 35 -7.82 -7.34 24.23
C ARG A 35 -6.60 -6.41 24.33
N PRO A 36 -6.29 -5.86 25.51
CA PRO A 36 -5.03 -5.16 25.71
C PRO A 36 -3.87 -6.11 25.42
N GLY A 37 -3.00 -5.73 24.50
CA GLY A 37 -1.75 -6.45 24.23
C GLY A 37 -0.53 -5.84 24.91
N LEU A 38 0.34 -6.73 25.43
CA LEU A 38 1.62 -6.40 26.05
C LEU A 38 2.75 -7.11 25.30
N ALA A 39 3.73 -6.37 24.78
CA ALA A 39 4.95 -6.93 24.23
C ALA A 39 6.08 -6.91 25.25
N ILE A 40 6.77 -8.04 25.39
CA ILE A 40 7.95 -8.20 26.25
C ILE A 40 9.12 -8.62 25.38
N LEU A 41 10.07 -7.71 25.13
CA LEU A 41 11.27 -8.00 24.36
C LEU A 41 12.43 -8.39 25.28
N GLN A 42 12.95 -9.60 25.10
CA GLN A 42 14.13 -10.12 25.79
C GLN A 42 15.28 -10.32 24.79
N VAL A 43 16.50 -9.95 25.18
CA VAL A 43 17.74 -10.32 24.48
C VAL A 43 18.51 -11.28 25.38
N GLY A 44 18.89 -12.44 24.85
CA GLY A 44 19.58 -13.51 25.58
C GLY A 44 18.67 -14.34 26.48
N ASP A 45 19.23 -14.95 27.53
CA ASP A 45 18.52 -16.00 28.29
C ASP A 45 18.85 -16.06 29.79
N ARG A 46 19.01 -14.91 30.44
CA ARG A 46 19.28 -14.89 31.89
C ARG A 46 18.14 -15.45 32.73
N ASP A 47 18.49 -16.31 33.69
CA ASP A 47 17.55 -16.96 34.61
C ASP A 47 16.72 -15.97 35.45
N ASP A 48 17.35 -14.88 35.93
CA ASP A 48 16.68 -13.86 36.73
C ASP A 48 15.58 -13.13 35.95
N SER A 49 15.85 -12.79 34.68
CA SER A 49 14.87 -12.23 33.74
C SER A 49 13.73 -13.22 33.43
N ASN A 50 14.04 -14.51 33.23
CA ASN A 50 13.05 -15.54 32.89
C ASN A 50 11.97 -15.73 33.97
N ILE A 51 12.37 -15.70 35.24
CA ILE A 51 11.43 -15.76 36.38
C ILE A 51 10.47 -14.56 36.34
N TYR A 52 11.01 -13.36 36.11
CA TYR A 52 10.23 -12.13 36.11
C TYR A 52 9.27 -12.05 34.91
N ILE A 53 9.71 -12.48 33.73
CA ILE A 53 8.86 -12.60 32.54
C ILE A 53 7.72 -13.60 32.79
N SER A 54 8.02 -14.76 33.39
CA SER A 54 7.00 -15.77 33.72
C SER A 54 5.91 -15.21 34.64
N MET A 55 6.30 -14.39 35.63
CA MET A 55 5.34 -13.69 36.51
C MET A 55 4.47 -12.69 35.74
N LYS A 56 5.05 -11.93 34.81
CA LYS A 56 4.32 -10.97 33.96
C LYS A 56 3.30 -11.68 33.06
N LEU A 57 3.72 -12.76 32.39
CA LEU A 57 2.85 -13.56 31.52
C LEU A 57 1.67 -14.15 32.30
N LYS A 58 1.93 -14.70 33.50
CA LYS A 58 0.88 -15.24 34.38
C LYS A 58 -0.12 -14.16 34.80
N ALA A 59 0.37 -12.99 35.23
CA ALA A 59 -0.49 -11.89 35.64
C ALA A 59 -1.32 -11.34 34.46
N ALA A 60 -0.73 -11.22 33.28
CA ALA A 60 -1.43 -10.80 32.07
C ALA A 60 -2.57 -11.77 31.72
N ALA A 61 -2.31 -13.08 31.74
CA ALA A 61 -3.32 -14.10 31.48
C ALA A 61 -4.47 -14.07 32.50
N GLU A 62 -4.18 -13.86 33.79
CA GLU A 62 -5.18 -13.73 34.86
C GLU A 62 -6.13 -12.55 34.64
N ILE A 63 -5.62 -11.42 34.12
CA ILE A 63 -6.38 -10.19 33.86
C ILE A 63 -7.12 -10.26 32.51
N GLY A 64 -6.64 -11.06 31.55
CA GLY A 64 -7.15 -11.11 30.18
C GLY A 64 -6.36 -10.26 29.18
N ILE A 65 -5.15 -9.84 29.54
CA ILE A 65 -4.18 -9.15 28.67
C ILE A 65 -3.50 -10.20 27.77
N ASN A 66 -3.38 -9.90 26.47
CA ASN A 66 -2.64 -10.73 25.53
C ASN A 66 -1.14 -10.37 25.58
N ALA A 67 -0.36 -11.10 26.39
CA ALA A 67 1.07 -10.86 26.51
C ALA A 67 1.89 -11.73 25.55
N ASN A 68 2.69 -11.07 24.69
CA ASN A 68 3.59 -11.70 23.74
C ASN A 68 5.04 -11.56 24.23
N HIS A 69 5.73 -12.69 24.35
CA HIS A 69 7.15 -12.73 24.68
C HIS A 69 7.98 -12.90 23.40
N ILE A 70 8.78 -11.88 23.08
CA ILE A 70 9.69 -11.88 21.94
C ILE A 70 11.10 -12.09 22.47
N LYS A 71 11.72 -13.22 22.13
CA LYS A 71 13.07 -13.57 22.57
C LYS A 71 14.03 -13.51 21.39
N LEU A 72 14.98 -12.58 21.46
CA LEU A 72 16.11 -12.46 20.53
C LEU A 72 17.33 -13.20 21.10
N PRO A 73 18.17 -13.83 20.25
CA PRO A 73 19.37 -14.49 20.71
C PRO A 73 20.37 -13.49 21.30
N ASN A 74 21.27 -13.95 22.17
CA ASN A 74 22.35 -13.13 22.72
C ASN A 74 23.35 -12.61 21.65
N THR A 75 23.30 -13.16 20.44
CA THR A 75 24.08 -12.73 19.27
C THR A 75 23.42 -11.62 18.46
N ALA A 76 22.21 -11.19 18.84
CA ALA A 76 21.49 -10.11 18.16
C ALA A 76 22.29 -8.80 18.19
N THR A 77 22.29 -8.09 17.07
CA THR A 77 22.90 -6.77 16.93
C THR A 77 21.96 -5.68 17.44
N GLU A 78 22.50 -4.52 17.81
CA GLU A 78 21.69 -3.34 18.17
C GLU A 78 20.68 -2.98 17.07
N ALA A 79 21.06 -3.11 15.79
CA ALA A 79 20.17 -2.86 14.66
C ALA A 79 18.98 -3.84 14.59
N GLU A 80 19.21 -5.13 14.88
CA GLU A 80 18.14 -6.13 14.92
C GLU A 80 17.16 -5.88 16.07
N VAL A 81 17.68 -5.48 17.25
CA VAL A 81 16.87 -5.12 18.41
C VAL A 81 16.02 -3.88 18.11
N LEU A 82 16.62 -2.83 17.55
CA LEU A 82 15.92 -1.60 17.17
C LEU A 82 14.85 -1.86 16.10
N ARG A 83 15.14 -2.70 15.11
CA ARG A 83 14.14 -3.11 14.10
C ARG A 83 12.95 -3.82 14.75
N CYS A 84 13.20 -4.72 15.69
CA CYS A 84 12.14 -5.40 16.43
C CYS A 84 11.28 -4.40 17.23
N ILE A 85 11.91 -3.40 17.85
CA ILE A 85 11.21 -2.32 18.56
C ILE A 85 10.33 -1.52 17.62
N THR A 86 10.82 -1.15 16.43
CA THR A 86 10.02 -0.43 15.43
C THR A 86 8.76 -1.21 15.04
N VAL A 87 8.88 -2.52 14.77
CA VAL A 87 7.73 -3.37 14.43
C VAL A 87 6.70 -3.40 15.56
N LEU A 88 7.15 -3.57 16.81
CA LEU A 88 6.26 -3.60 17.98
C LEU A 88 5.62 -2.24 18.29
N ASN A 89 6.34 -1.14 18.02
CA ASN A 89 5.78 0.21 18.13
C ASN A 89 4.66 0.44 17.12
N GLU A 90 4.75 -0.14 15.93
CA GLU A 90 3.74 0.04 14.86
C GLU A 90 2.60 -0.98 14.92
N ASP A 91 2.73 -2.07 15.70
CA ASP A 91 1.69 -3.08 15.86
C ASP A 91 0.48 -2.52 16.66
N PRO A 92 -0.71 -2.39 16.06
CA PRO A 92 -1.90 -1.90 16.75
C PRO A 92 -2.43 -2.87 17.82
N ALA A 93 -1.99 -4.13 17.83
CA ALA A 93 -2.32 -5.05 18.91
C ALA A 93 -1.46 -4.82 20.17
N VAL A 94 -0.35 -4.11 20.06
CA VAL A 94 0.57 -3.81 21.17
C VAL A 94 0.24 -2.44 21.75
N HIS A 95 -0.23 -2.42 23.00
CA HIS A 95 -0.57 -1.18 23.72
C HIS A 95 0.45 -0.90 24.82
N GLY A 96 0.99 -1.96 25.44
CA GLY A 96 2.13 -1.88 26.33
C GLY A 96 3.34 -2.57 25.72
N PHE A 97 4.51 -1.96 25.88
CA PHE A 97 5.78 -2.50 25.43
C PHE A 97 6.86 -2.28 26.49
N ILE A 98 7.55 -3.37 26.84
CA ILE A 98 8.76 -3.33 27.66
C ILE A 98 9.95 -3.98 26.96
N VAL A 99 11.13 -3.39 27.18
CA VAL A 99 12.42 -4.06 26.96
C VAL A 99 12.86 -4.64 28.30
N GLN A 100 13.00 -5.96 28.38
CA GLN A 100 13.44 -6.63 29.60
C GLN A 100 14.92 -6.35 29.84
N LEU A 101 15.22 -5.67 30.94
CA LEU A 101 16.58 -5.38 31.39
C LEU A 101 17.02 -6.32 32.53
N PRO A 102 18.33 -6.57 32.68
CA PRO A 102 19.43 -6.16 31.78
C PRO A 102 19.41 -6.96 30.46
N LEU A 103 19.99 -6.37 29.41
CA LEU A 103 20.20 -7.07 28.13
C LEU A 103 21.33 -8.10 28.30
N ASP A 104 21.10 -9.33 27.85
CA ASP A 104 22.07 -10.41 27.85
C ASP A 104 22.61 -10.62 26.44
N THR A 105 23.75 -10.01 26.15
CA THR A 105 24.28 -9.89 24.79
C THR A 105 25.79 -10.06 24.76
N ASP A 106 26.27 -10.79 23.76
CA ASP A 106 27.70 -10.96 23.47
C ASP A 106 28.26 -9.76 22.68
N LYS A 107 27.37 -8.93 22.12
CA LYS A 107 27.70 -7.71 21.37
C LYS A 107 27.40 -6.46 22.20
N PRO A 108 28.21 -5.38 22.07
CA PRO A 108 27.90 -4.12 22.73
C PRO A 108 26.60 -3.52 22.18
N ILE A 109 25.61 -3.32 23.05
CA ILE A 109 24.32 -2.69 22.73
C ILE A 109 24.13 -1.51 23.68
N ASN A 110 23.79 -0.34 23.14
CA ASN A 110 23.46 0.82 23.96
C ASN A 110 22.06 0.65 24.55
N THR A 111 22.01 0.28 25.84
CA THR A 111 20.75 0.05 26.57
C THR A 111 19.87 1.30 26.63
N ASP A 112 20.45 2.49 26.79
CA ASP A 112 19.68 3.74 26.83
C ASP A 112 19.05 3.99 25.45
N LYS A 113 19.78 3.77 24.35
CA LYS A 113 19.24 3.91 22.98
C LYS A 113 18.08 2.95 22.71
N VAL A 114 18.24 1.69 23.10
CA VAL A 114 17.21 0.65 22.95
C VAL A 114 15.97 0.98 23.77
N THR A 115 16.14 1.38 25.04
CA THR A 115 15.01 1.75 25.92
C THR A 115 14.27 2.97 25.38
N ASN A 116 14.99 3.98 24.88
CA ASN A 116 14.41 5.20 24.30
C ASN A 116 13.78 5.01 22.92
N ALA A 117 13.97 3.85 22.28
CA ALA A 117 13.33 3.55 21.00
C ALA A 117 11.89 3.06 21.17
N VAL A 118 11.47 2.66 22.38
CA VAL A 118 10.07 2.35 22.68
C VAL A 118 9.22 3.62 22.55
N ALA A 119 8.09 3.54 21.85
CA ALA A 119 7.18 4.66 21.71
C ALA A 119 6.70 5.14 23.10
N PRO A 120 6.80 6.44 23.45
CA PRO A 120 6.47 6.92 24.79
C PRO A 120 5.05 6.57 25.25
N GLU A 121 4.09 6.51 24.32
CA GLU A 121 2.70 6.12 24.55
C GLU A 121 2.52 4.62 24.79
N LYS A 122 3.49 3.78 24.45
CA LYS A 122 3.52 2.33 24.72
C LYS A 122 4.50 1.94 25.84
N ASP A 123 5.31 2.87 26.34
CA ASP A 123 6.30 2.66 27.41
C ASP A 123 5.63 2.50 28.79
N VAL A 124 4.99 1.34 28.98
CA VAL A 124 4.22 1.01 30.19
C VAL A 124 5.10 0.76 31.42
N ASP A 125 6.43 0.69 31.24
CA ASP A 125 7.42 0.64 32.32
C ASP A 125 8.00 2.03 32.66
N GLY A 126 7.64 3.08 31.91
CA GLY A 126 7.98 4.48 32.18
C GLY A 126 9.47 4.81 32.08
N LEU A 127 10.26 4.04 31.34
CA LEU A 127 11.72 4.14 31.35
C LEU A 127 12.30 5.02 30.24
N THR A 128 11.49 5.46 29.28
CA THR A 128 11.94 6.40 28.24
C THR A 128 12.27 7.76 28.84
N SER A 129 13.24 8.45 28.23
CA SER A 129 13.61 9.82 28.60
C SER A 129 12.45 10.80 28.46
N ILE A 130 11.51 10.55 27.54
CA ILE A 130 10.29 11.34 27.36
C ILE A 130 9.40 11.19 28.60
N ASN A 131 9.05 9.96 29.01
CA ASN A 131 8.22 9.76 30.20
C ASN A 131 8.91 10.21 31.49
N ALA A 132 10.21 9.98 31.63
CA ALA A 132 11.00 10.49 32.75
C ALA A 132 11.02 12.03 32.78
N GLY A 133 11.15 12.69 31.62
CA GLY A 133 11.07 14.15 31.50
C GLY A 133 9.70 14.70 31.87
N LYS A 134 8.62 14.06 31.42
CA LYS A 134 7.24 14.41 31.81
C LYS A 134 7.03 14.28 33.32
N LEU A 135 7.52 13.20 33.94
CA LEU A 135 7.47 13.01 35.39
C LEU A 135 8.20 14.13 36.14
N SER A 136 9.44 14.43 35.74
CA SER A 136 10.23 15.48 36.37
C SER A 136 9.58 16.87 36.26
N ARG A 137 8.87 17.13 35.15
CA ARG A 137 8.13 18.39 34.93
C ARG A 137 6.76 18.46 35.61
N GLY A 138 6.25 17.35 36.15
CA GLY A 138 4.94 17.29 36.80
C GLY A 138 3.77 17.04 35.83
N ASP A 139 4.05 16.63 34.59
CA ASP A 139 3.05 16.31 33.56
C ASP A 139 2.41 14.93 33.79
N LEU A 140 1.99 14.65 35.04
CA LEU A 140 1.60 13.32 35.52
C LEU A 140 0.37 12.71 34.80
N ARG A 141 -0.45 13.53 34.15
CA ARG A 141 -1.64 13.06 33.40
C ARG A 141 -1.28 12.36 32.09
N ASP A 142 -0.20 12.78 31.45
CA ASP A 142 0.27 12.28 30.15
C ASP A 142 1.62 11.54 30.28
N CYS A 143 1.88 10.97 31.46
CA CYS A 143 3.13 10.31 31.81
C CYS A 143 2.87 8.86 32.22
N PHE A 144 3.64 7.92 31.67
CA PHE A 144 3.75 6.59 32.27
C PHE A 144 4.82 6.61 33.37
N ILE A 145 4.36 6.44 34.61
CA ILE A 145 5.22 6.41 35.79
C ILE A 145 5.91 5.05 35.89
N PRO A 146 7.22 4.99 36.20
CA PRO A 146 7.91 3.72 36.38
C PRO A 146 7.22 2.79 37.38
N CYS A 147 7.08 1.51 37.02
CA CYS A 147 6.19 0.57 37.72
C CYS A 147 6.51 0.40 39.20
N THR A 148 7.80 0.30 39.54
CA THR A 148 8.25 0.13 40.93
C THR A 148 7.91 1.37 41.78
N PRO A 149 8.29 2.60 41.38
CA PRO A 149 7.83 3.83 42.01
C PRO A 149 6.31 3.97 42.15
N LYS A 150 5.56 3.67 41.07
CA LYS A 150 4.08 3.70 41.08
C LYS A 150 3.53 2.74 42.16
N GLY A 151 4.15 1.56 42.30
CA GLY A 151 3.80 0.57 43.32
C GLY A 151 4.12 1.05 44.74
N CYS A 152 5.24 1.76 44.94
CA CYS A 152 5.60 2.35 46.22
C CYS A 152 4.57 3.40 46.66
N MET A 153 4.17 4.29 45.74
CA MET A 153 3.14 5.30 46.00
C MET A 153 1.80 4.67 46.39
N GLU A 154 1.40 3.59 45.72
CA GLU A 154 0.18 2.85 46.06
C GLU A 154 0.25 2.19 47.45
N LEU A 155 1.40 1.62 47.82
CA LEU A 155 1.59 1.06 49.16
C LEU A 155 1.58 2.15 50.24
N ILE A 156 2.19 3.32 49.98
CA ILE A 156 2.11 4.47 50.89
C ILE A 156 0.66 4.93 51.03
N ARG A 157 -0.10 5.01 49.93
CA ARG A 157 -1.52 5.39 49.95
C ARG A 157 -2.36 4.49 50.85
N GLN A 158 -2.08 3.18 50.88
CA GLN A 158 -2.80 2.22 51.73
C GLN A 158 -2.55 2.39 53.23
N THR A 159 -1.50 3.11 53.63
CA THR A 159 -1.26 3.45 55.05
C THR A 159 -2.28 4.47 55.58
N GLY A 160 -2.96 5.20 54.70
CA GLY A 160 -3.82 6.34 55.06
C GLY A 160 -3.05 7.60 55.48
N ILE A 161 -1.72 7.59 55.47
CA ILE A 161 -0.90 8.74 55.84
C ILE A 161 -0.88 9.78 54.72
N GLN A 162 -1.15 11.04 55.06
CA GLN A 162 -1.05 12.17 54.13
C GLN A 162 0.42 12.49 53.84
N ILE A 163 0.80 12.44 52.55
CA ILE A 163 2.16 12.73 52.08
C ILE A 163 2.48 14.23 52.13
N ALA A 164 1.49 15.08 51.85
CA ALA A 164 1.67 16.53 51.83
C ALA A 164 2.23 17.07 53.16
N GLY A 165 3.29 17.88 53.07
CA GLY A 165 3.98 18.47 54.22
C GLY A 165 4.89 17.54 55.02
N LYS A 166 4.99 16.25 54.65
CA LYS A 166 5.91 15.29 55.29
C LYS A 166 7.33 15.43 54.78
N LYS A 167 8.29 14.99 55.60
CA LYS A 167 9.69 14.82 55.18
C LYS A 167 9.87 13.42 54.62
N ALA A 168 10.14 13.34 53.32
CA ALA A 168 10.43 12.09 52.64
C ALA A 168 11.93 11.97 52.37
N VAL A 169 12.51 10.79 52.61
CA VAL A 169 13.90 10.49 52.29
C VAL A 169 13.95 9.30 51.33
N VAL A 170 14.65 9.49 50.21
CA VAL A 170 14.86 8.45 49.20
C VAL A 170 16.33 8.07 49.20
N VAL A 171 16.65 6.84 49.61
CA VAL A 171 18.01 6.32 49.60
C VAL A 171 18.23 5.53 48.32
N GLY A 172 18.92 6.14 47.36
CA GLY A 172 19.15 5.58 46.02
C GLY A 172 18.93 6.63 44.92
N ARG A 173 19.72 6.56 43.85
CA ARG A 173 19.69 7.53 42.72
C ARG A 173 19.47 6.90 41.35
N SER A 174 19.06 5.63 41.31
CA SER A 174 18.87 4.90 40.06
C SER A 174 17.81 5.58 39.18
N LYS A 175 17.94 5.44 37.86
CA LYS A 175 16.91 5.87 36.88
C LYS A 175 15.57 5.11 37.05
N ILE A 176 15.60 3.92 37.67
CA ILE A 176 14.43 3.01 37.78
C ILE A 176 13.56 3.31 39.01
N VAL A 177 14.18 3.55 40.18
CA VAL A 177 13.45 3.73 41.45
C VAL A 177 13.76 5.08 42.12
N GLY A 178 15.02 5.34 42.44
CA GLY A 178 15.44 6.50 43.23
C GLY A 178 14.99 7.86 42.68
N ALA A 179 15.41 8.22 41.46
CA ALA A 179 15.06 9.52 40.88
C ALA A 179 13.54 9.67 40.64
N PRO A 180 12.81 8.70 40.06
CA PRO A 180 11.36 8.80 39.93
C PRO A 180 10.62 8.93 41.26
N MET A 181 11.07 8.25 42.33
CA MET A 181 10.44 8.38 43.65
C MET A 181 10.65 9.76 44.26
N HIS A 182 11.79 10.40 43.99
CA HIS A 182 12.00 11.80 44.38
C HIS A 182 10.91 12.69 43.77
N ASP A 183 10.76 12.63 42.45
CA ASP A 183 9.80 13.45 41.72
C ASP A 183 8.35 13.18 42.18
N LEU A 184 7.96 11.90 42.33
CA LEU A 184 6.59 11.56 42.75
C LEU A 184 6.24 12.08 44.15
N LEU A 185 7.17 11.98 45.11
CA LEU A 185 6.96 12.48 46.47
C LEU A 185 6.94 14.02 46.49
N LEU A 186 7.78 14.66 45.67
CA LEU A 186 7.80 16.10 45.50
C LEU A 186 6.48 16.61 44.92
N TRP A 187 6.00 16.00 43.84
CA TRP A 187 4.69 16.31 43.24
C TRP A 187 3.50 15.91 44.12
N SER A 188 3.73 15.08 45.15
CA SER A 188 2.77 14.80 46.23
C SER A 188 2.90 15.76 47.42
N HIS A 189 3.58 16.90 47.22
CA HIS A 189 3.76 17.99 48.17
C HIS A 189 4.57 17.64 49.44
N ALA A 190 5.47 16.64 49.37
CA ALA A 190 6.43 16.37 50.43
C ALA A 190 7.69 17.26 50.30
N THR A 191 8.39 17.48 51.40
CA THR A 191 9.81 17.90 51.35
C THR A 191 10.66 16.66 51.14
N VAL A 192 11.40 16.59 50.04
CA VAL A 192 12.11 15.35 49.65
C VAL A 192 13.62 15.54 49.69
N THR A 193 14.32 14.65 50.41
CA THR A 193 15.78 14.54 50.39
C THR A 193 16.20 13.24 49.68
N THR A 194 17.03 13.36 48.64
CA THR A 194 17.61 12.20 47.95
C THR A 194 19.02 11.93 48.45
N CYS A 195 19.26 10.73 48.98
CA CYS A 195 20.53 10.32 49.55
C CYS A 195 21.23 9.26 48.69
N HIS A 196 22.55 9.40 48.52
CA HIS A 196 23.38 8.36 47.92
C HIS A 196 23.93 7.44 49.02
N THR A 197 24.35 6.22 48.67
CA THR A 197 25.06 5.32 49.60
C THR A 197 26.41 5.85 50.11
N LYS A 198 26.85 7.02 49.61
CA LYS A 198 28.07 7.75 50.01
C LYS A 198 27.76 9.08 50.71
N THR A 199 26.50 9.37 51.03
CA THR A 199 26.13 10.57 51.81
C THR A 199 26.82 10.48 53.18
N ALA A 200 27.60 11.50 53.55
CA ALA A 200 28.50 11.47 54.72
C ALA A 200 27.77 11.20 56.06
N ALA A 201 26.56 11.74 56.22
CA ALA A 201 25.71 11.53 57.40
C ALA A 201 24.40 10.82 57.02
N LEU A 202 24.48 9.74 56.24
CA LEU A 202 23.31 9.02 55.73
C LEU A 202 22.32 8.60 56.84
N ALA A 203 22.83 8.12 57.98
CA ALA A 203 21.99 7.73 59.12
C ALA A 203 21.19 8.92 59.70
N GLU A 204 21.81 10.11 59.76
CA GLU A 204 21.15 11.32 60.24
C GLU A 204 20.04 11.76 59.29
N GLU A 205 20.29 11.72 57.97
CA GLU A 205 19.27 12.04 56.97
C GLU A 205 18.10 11.06 57.04
N VAL A 206 18.37 9.75 57.13
CA VAL A 206 17.34 8.72 57.28
C VAL A 206 16.49 8.93 58.55
N SER A 207 17.10 9.40 59.64
CA SER A 207 16.38 9.67 60.90
C SER A 207 15.39 10.84 60.85
N LYS A 208 15.46 11.67 59.80
CA LYS A 208 14.53 12.80 59.57
C LYS A 208 13.25 12.37 58.85
N ALA A 209 13.22 11.17 58.26
CA ALA A 209 12.17 10.70 57.37
C ALA A 209 10.87 10.34 58.10
N ASP A 210 9.76 10.99 57.73
CA ASP A 210 8.41 10.47 57.99
C ASP A 210 8.06 9.33 57.02
N ILE A 211 8.58 9.42 55.79
CA ILE A 211 8.45 8.41 54.73
C ILE A 211 9.86 8.11 54.23
N LEU A 212 10.30 6.87 54.37
CA LEU A 212 11.60 6.39 53.93
C LEU A 212 11.43 5.39 52.78
N VAL A 213 12.05 5.66 51.64
CA VAL A 213 12.10 4.74 50.50
C VAL A 213 13.54 4.34 50.26
N VAL A 214 13.82 3.03 50.28
CA VAL A 214 15.19 2.48 50.20
C VAL A 214 15.34 1.64 48.95
N ALA A 215 16.26 2.05 48.07
CA ALA A 215 16.64 1.39 46.82
C ALA A 215 18.16 1.54 46.61
N ALA A 216 18.91 1.12 47.62
CA ALA A 216 20.36 1.23 47.71
C ALA A 216 21.11 0.09 47.00
N GLY A 217 20.48 -1.06 46.82
CA GLY A 217 21.09 -2.26 46.23
C GLY A 217 22.20 -2.87 47.11
N LYS A 218 22.03 -2.78 48.44
CA LYS A 218 22.97 -3.32 49.43
C LYS A 218 22.19 -4.01 50.55
N PRO A 219 22.43 -5.31 50.80
CA PRO A 219 21.67 -6.08 51.78
C PRO A 219 21.76 -5.45 53.17
N GLU A 220 20.59 -5.21 53.78
CA GLU A 220 20.44 -4.75 55.17
C GLU A 220 21.30 -3.53 55.55
N MET A 221 21.57 -2.63 54.60
CA MET A 221 22.37 -1.43 54.83
C MET A 221 21.70 -0.48 55.84
N VAL A 222 20.38 -0.29 55.72
CA VAL A 222 19.63 0.60 56.61
C VAL A 222 19.27 -0.14 57.91
N LYS A 223 19.76 0.38 59.04
CA LYS A 223 19.63 -0.24 60.36
C LYS A 223 18.45 0.31 61.16
N GLY A 224 17.97 -0.46 62.14
CA GLY A 224 16.83 -0.10 63.01
C GLY A 224 17.00 1.25 63.69
N GLU A 225 18.19 1.52 64.22
CA GLU A 225 18.52 2.73 64.95
C GLU A 225 18.47 4.01 64.10
N TRP A 226 18.53 3.90 62.76
CA TRP A 226 18.43 5.05 61.85
C TRP A 226 16.98 5.50 61.63
N ILE A 227 16.00 4.64 61.96
CA ILE A 227 14.60 4.87 61.62
C ILE A 227 13.94 5.77 62.66
N LYS A 228 13.29 6.84 62.16
CA LYS A 228 12.41 7.68 62.96
C LYS A 228 11.23 6.85 63.49
N PRO A 229 10.96 6.85 64.81
CA PRO A 229 9.77 6.22 65.37
C PRO A 229 8.49 6.63 64.64
N GLY A 230 7.73 5.64 64.18
CA GLY A 230 6.47 5.87 63.46
C GLY A 230 6.60 6.19 61.96
N ALA A 231 7.81 6.10 61.38
CA ALA A 231 7.99 6.29 59.94
C ALA A 231 7.35 5.17 59.09
N VAL A 232 6.96 5.51 57.85
CA VAL A 232 6.63 4.53 56.81
C VAL A 232 7.92 4.13 56.10
N VAL A 233 8.23 2.83 56.04
CA VAL A 233 9.43 2.32 55.38
C VAL A 233 9.07 1.44 54.19
N ILE A 234 9.46 1.87 53.00
CA ILE A 234 9.34 1.14 51.75
C ILE A 234 10.74 0.64 51.33
N ASP A 235 10.94 -0.67 51.39
CA ASP A 235 12.14 -1.37 50.96
C ASP A 235 11.93 -1.95 49.55
N CYS A 236 12.62 -1.36 48.58
CA CYS A 236 12.61 -1.76 47.18
C CYS A 236 13.79 -2.68 46.81
N GLY A 237 14.74 -2.88 47.73
CA GLY A 237 15.93 -3.68 47.49
C GLY A 237 15.61 -5.17 47.35
N ILE A 238 16.29 -5.85 46.43
CA ILE A 238 16.33 -7.31 46.39
C ILE A 238 17.79 -7.73 46.34
N ASN A 239 18.24 -8.37 47.42
CA ASN A 239 19.59 -8.86 47.60
C ASN A 239 19.56 -10.31 48.05
N TYR A 240 20.70 -10.99 47.97
CA TYR A 240 20.87 -12.35 48.46
C TYR A 240 21.99 -12.38 49.51
N ILE A 241 21.71 -13.01 50.64
CA ILE A 241 22.71 -13.38 51.64
C ILE A 241 22.86 -14.90 51.68
N PRO A 242 24.06 -15.44 51.95
CA PRO A 242 24.25 -16.87 52.15
C PRO A 242 23.32 -17.41 53.25
N ASP A 243 22.62 -18.50 52.96
CA ASP A 243 21.75 -19.18 53.92
C ASP A 243 21.76 -20.68 53.64
N SER A 244 22.50 -21.42 54.45
CA SER A 244 22.63 -22.88 54.36
C SER A 244 21.34 -23.63 54.70
N THR A 245 20.33 -22.95 55.26
CA THR A 245 19.02 -23.55 55.58
C THR A 245 18.08 -23.59 54.38
N LYS A 246 18.39 -22.86 53.29
CA LYS A 246 17.62 -22.87 52.05
C LYS A 246 18.23 -23.82 51.02
N PRO A 247 17.41 -24.54 50.22
CA PRO A 247 17.91 -25.37 49.11
C PRO A 247 18.75 -24.60 48.08
N SER A 248 18.52 -23.29 47.92
CA SER A 248 19.28 -22.38 47.05
C SER A 248 20.64 -21.94 47.63
N GLY A 249 20.95 -22.30 48.88
CA GLY A 249 22.12 -21.82 49.63
C GLY A 249 22.12 -20.32 49.93
N LYS A 250 21.00 -19.63 49.66
CA LYS A 250 20.85 -18.17 49.76
C LYS A 250 19.42 -17.80 50.17
N THR A 251 19.29 -16.76 51.00
CA THR A 251 18.02 -16.13 51.36
C THR A 251 17.91 -14.74 50.77
N VAL A 252 16.71 -14.39 50.31
CA VAL A 252 16.40 -13.07 49.75
C VAL A 252 16.15 -12.09 50.89
N VAL A 253 16.86 -10.97 50.89
CA VAL A 253 16.70 -9.87 51.86
C VAL A 253 16.64 -8.53 51.13
N GLY A 254 16.07 -7.53 51.80
CA GLY A 254 15.99 -6.18 51.26
C GLY A 254 17.22 -5.33 51.57
N ASP A 255 17.13 -4.03 51.29
CA ASP A 255 18.16 -3.06 51.68
C ASP A 255 18.05 -2.64 53.15
N VAL A 256 16.95 -3.03 53.81
CA VAL A 256 16.62 -2.69 55.18
C VAL A 256 16.76 -3.93 56.08
N ALA A 257 17.35 -3.76 57.27
CA ALA A 257 17.38 -4.80 58.30
C ALA A 257 15.96 -5.04 58.88
N TYR A 258 15.16 -5.85 58.16
CA TYR A 258 13.71 -5.95 58.33
C TYR A 258 13.25 -6.13 59.78
N SER A 259 13.81 -7.11 60.50
CA SER A 259 13.41 -7.41 61.88
C SER A 259 13.64 -6.23 62.83
N ALA A 260 14.78 -5.53 62.70
CA ALA A 260 15.12 -4.39 63.56
C ALA A 260 14.29 -3.14 63.21
N VAL A 261 14.04 -2.89 61.93
CA VAL A 261 13.24 -1.75 61.49
C VAL A 261 11.75 -1.92 61.81
N LYS A 262 11.24 -3.16 61.74
CA LYS A 262 9.84 -3.47 62.07
C LYS A 262 9.46 -3.08 63.49
N GLU A 263 10.39 -3.10 64.44
CA GLU A 263 10.12 -2.69 65.83
C GLU A 263 10.02 -1.17 66.02
N ARG A 264 10.40 -0.37 65.02
CA ARG A 264 10.43 1.11 65.09
C ARG A 264 9.51 1.82 64.10
N ALA A 265 9.34 1.28 62.91
CA ALA A 265 8.46 1.84 61.88
C ALA A 265 6.98 1.70 62.27
N SER A 266 6.12 2.56 61.74
CA SER A 266 4.66 2.33 61.79
C SER A 266 4.22 1.36 60.70
N TYR A 267 4.88 1.41 59.54
CA TYR A 267 4.63 0.55 58.40
C TYR A 267 5.94 0.10 57.76
N ILE A 268 6.00 -1.16 57.31
CA ILE A 268 7.17 -1.70 56.62
C ILE A 268 6.77 -2.67 55.50
N THR A 269 7.41 -2.59 54.34
CA THR A 269 7.26 -3.60 53.28
C THR A 269 8.17 -4.82 53.52
N PRO A 270 7.68 -6.06 53.36
CA PRO A 270 8.53 -7.25 53.47
C PRO A 270 9.32 -7.49 52.18
N VAL A 271 10.52 -8.07 52.31
CA VAL A 271 11.29 -8.57 51.16
C VAL A 271 11.60 -10.06 51.39
N PRO A 272 11.09 -10.98 50.53
CA PRO A 272 10.22 -10.74 49.38
C PRO A 272 8.74 -10.54 49.77
N GLY A 273 7.94 -9.96 48.86
CA GLY A 273 6.47 -9.89 48.99
C GLY A 273 5.87 -8.51 49.22
N GLY A 274 6.72 -7.48 49.37
CA GLY A 274 6.36 -6.07 49.40
C GLY A 274 6.32 -5.47 47.99
N VAL A 275 7.35 -4.73 47.61
CA VAL A 275 7.34 -3.93 46.37
C VAL A 275 7.32 -4.77 45.08
N GLY A 276 8.03 -5.90 45.03
CA GLY A 276 8.16 -6.71 43.80
C GLY A 276 6.82 -7.14 43.13
N PRO A 277 5.86 -7.73 43.88
CA PRO A 277 4.53 -8.01 43.34
C PRO A 277 3.77 -6.78 42.81
N MET A 278 3.99 -5.61 43.42
CA MET A 278 3.39 -4.35 42.97
C MET A 278 3.95 -3.89 41.63
N THR A 279 5.25 -4.06 41.38
CA THR A 279 5.85 -3.73 40.08
C THR A 279 5.14 -4.44 38.93
N VAL A 280 4.87 -5.74 39.06
CA VAL A 280 4.13 -6.50 38.02
C VAL A 280 2.69 -6.02 37.89
N ALA A 281 2.00 -5.75 39.01
CA ALA A 281 0.63 -5.24 38.97
C ALA A 281 0.53 -3.84 38.33
N MET A 282 1.50 -2.96 38.61
CA MET A 282 1.57 -1.61 38.03
C MET A 282 1.85 -1.66 36.53
N LEU A 283 2.69 -2.60 36.07
CA LEU A 283 2.91 -2.82 34.65
C LEU A 283 1.60 -3.20 33.93
N MET A 284 0.83 -4.12 34.51
CA MET A 284 -0.46 -4.50 33.96
C MET A 284 -1.44 -3.33 33.98
N GLN A 285 -1.45 -2.54 35.06
CA GLN A 285 -2.27 -1.34 35.14
C GLN A 285 -1.90 -0.32 34.06
N SER A 286 -0.61 -0.02 33.87
CA SER A 286 -0.15 0.89 32.81
C SER A 286 -0.50 0.36 31.43
N THR A 287 -0.45 -0.97 31.21
CA THR A 287 -0.89 -1.60 29.96
C THR A 287 -2.38 -1.41 29.70
N VAL A 288 -3.22 -1.60 30.72
CA VAL A 288 -4.67 -1.37 30.61
C VAL A 288 -4.97 0.12 30.41
N GLU A 289 -4.27 1.02 31.11
CA GLU A 289 -4.38 2.47 30.93
C GLU A 289 -4.00 2.88 29.49
N SER A 290 -2.93 2.33 28.94
CA SER A 290 -2.52 2.55 27.53
C SER A 290 -3.59 2.05 26.55
N ALA A 291 -4.09 0.83 26.75
CA ALA A 291 -5.15 0.26 25.92
C ALA A 291 -6.46 1.07 26.00
N GLN A 292 -6.77 1.65 27.16
CA GLN A 292 -7.92 2.53 27.31
C GLN A 292 -7.76 3.82 26.51
N ARG A 293 -6.60 4.49 26.62
CA ARG A 293 -6.27 5.69 25.82
C ARG A 293 -6.32 5.38 24.33
N PHE A 294 -5.83 4.21 23.92
CA PHE A 294 -5.95 3.74 22.54
C PHE A 294 -7.41 3.64 22.12
N LEU A 295 -8.30 3.00 22.90
CA LEU A 295 -9.72 2.90 22.58
C LEU A 295 -10.50 4.22 22.63
N GLU A 296 -9.98 5.26 23.28
CA GLU A 296 -10.57 6.61 23.24
C GLU A 296 -10.34 7.28 21.88
N GLN A 297 -9.24 6.96 21.20
CA GLN A 297 -8.85 7.54 19.91
C GLN A 297 -9.16 6.62 18.72
N PHE A 298 -9.04 5.31 18.92
CA PHE A 298 -9.22 4.31 17.88
C PHE A 298 -10.69 4.04 17.61
N GLN A 299 -11.11 4.29 16.38
CA GLN A 299 -12.38 3.83 15.84
C GLN A 299 -12.11 2.61 14.95
N PRO A 300 -12.57 1.40 15.33
CA PRO A 300 -12.37 0.21 14.52
C PRO A 300 -12.82 0.43 13.08
N GLY A 301 -11.94 0.10 12.13
CA GLY A 301 -12.24 0.24 10.69
C GLY A 301 -12.16 1.66 10.15
N LYS A 302 -11.71 2.66 10.93
CA LYS A 302 -11.50 4.03 10.45
C LYS A 302 -10.05 4.48 10.65
N TRP A 303 -9.52 5.19 9.66
CA TRP A 303 -8.21 5.80 9.74
C TRP A 303 -8.26 7.13 10.48
N SER A 304 -7.17 7.44 11.20
CA SER A 304 -6.95 8.75 11.82
C SER A 304 -6.03 9.58 10.93
N ILE A 305 -6.50 9.88 9.72
CA ILE A 305 -5.76 10.62 8.70
C ILE A 305 -5.97 12.13 8.88
N GLN A 306 -4.88 12.91 8.82
CA GLN A 306 -4.95 14.36 8.82
C GLN A 306 -4.99 14.87 7.37
N TYR A 307 -6.13 15.40 6.93
CA TYR A 307 -6.27 15.95 5.58
C TYR A 307 -5.68 17.36 5.47
N ASN A 308 -5.10 17.66 4.31
CA ASN A 308 -4.61 19.00 4.00
C ASN A 308 -5.78 19.92 3.67
N GLN A 309 -5.67 21.19 4.06
CA GLN A 309 -6.67 22.22 3.73
C GLN A 309 -6.33 22.88 2.38
N LEU A 310 -7.34 23.05 1.53
CA LEU A 310 -7.19 23.74 0.25
C LEU A 310 -7.32 25.25 0.41
N SER A 311 -6.49 25.99 -0.33
CA SER A 311 -6.63 27.45 -0.50
C SER A 311 -7.16 27.73 -1.90
N LEU A 312 -8.49 27.78 -2.02
CA LEU A 312 -9.17 28.02 -3.30
C LEU A 312 -8.96 29.47 -3.79
N ARG A 313 -8.78 29.63 -5.10
CA ARG A 313 -8.61 30.93 -5.78
C ARG A 313 -9.55 31.01 -6.97
N THR A 314 -10.05 32.21 -7.25
CA THR A 314 -10.89 32.52 -8.41
C THR A 314 -10.32 33.74 -9.13
N PRO A 315 -10.01 33.67 -10.45
CA PRO A 315 -10.06 32.48 -11.29
C PRO A 315 -9.09 31.38 -10.80
N VAL A 316 -9.42 30.12 -11.12
CA VAL A 316 -8.56 28.96 -10.77
C VAL A 316 -7.20 29.11 -11.48
N PRO A 317 -6.07 29.01 -10.77
CA PRO A 317 -4.73 29.07 -11.38
C PRO A 317 -4.47 27.91 -12.35
N SER A 318 -3.31 27.93 -13.03
CA SER A 318 -2.90 26.77 -13.82
C SER A 318 -2.70 25.53 -12.94
N ASP A 319 -2.83 24.33 -13.53
CA ASP A 319 -2.75 23.07 -12.79
C ASP A 319 -1.43 22.93 -12.01
N ILE A 320 -0.31 23.35 -12.60
CA ILE A 320 1.01 23.31 -11.96
C ILE A 320 1.14 24.32 -10.82
N GLU A 321 0.56 25.51 -10.95
CA GLU A 321 0.53 26.49 -9.85
C GLU A 321 -0.28 25.97 -8.67
N VAL A 322 -1.42 25.31 -8.93
CA VAL A 322 -2.21 24.65 -7.88
C VAL A 322 -1.39 23.53 -7.23
N SER A 323 -0.76 22.65 -8.01
CA SER A 323 0.09 21.57 -7.48
C SER A 323 1.22 22.10 -6.61
N ARG A 324 1.88 23.21 -6.99
CA ARG A 324 3.00 23.81 -6.24
C ARG A 324 2.55 24.60 -5.01
N SER A 325 1.29 25.05 -4.98
CA SER A 325 0.75 25.79 -3.84
C SER A 325 0.53 24.93 -2.60
N CYS A 326 0.51 23.61 -2.75
CA CYS A 326 0.32 22.65 -1.67
C CYS A 326 1.64 21.98 -1.31
N VAL A 327 1.97 21.96 -0.01
CA VAL A 327 3.09 21.15 0.51
C VAL A 327 2.55 19.73 0.76
N PRO A 328 3.02 18.71 0.03
CA PRO A 328 2.56 17.34 0.24
C PRO A 328 2.92 16.85 1.64
N LYS A 329 2.06 16.02 2.26
CA LYS A 329 2.45 15.32 3.49
C LYS A 329 3.65 14.42 3.20
N ARG A 330 4.53 14.24 4.19
CA ARG A 330 5.58 13.24 4.06
C ARG A 330 4.94 11.88 3.84
N ILE A 331 5.34 11.18 2.78
CA ILE A 331 4.67 9.96 2.34
C ILE A 331 4.74 8.84 3.37
N GLY A 332 5.82 8.77 4.15
CA GLY A 332 5.94 7.83 5.27
C GLY A 332 4.98 8.14 6.43
N HIS A 333 4.56 9.40 6.59
CA HIS A 333 3.51 9.76 7.53
C HIS A 333 2.15 9.29 7.01
N LEU A 334 1.81 9.62 5.76
CA LEU A 334 0.57 9.16 5.13
C LEU A 334 0.46 7.64 5.13
N ALA A 335 1.55 6.92 4.86
CA ALA A 335 1.58 5.47 4.91
C ALA A 335 1.12 4.92 6.29
N ARG A 336 1.62 5.51 7.39
CA ARG A 336 1.19 5.13 8.74
C ARG A 336 -0.26 5.49 9.02
N GLU A 337 -0.72 6.66 8.56
CA GLU A 337 -2.12 7.11 8.72
C GLU A 337 -3.11 6.11 8.09
N VAL A 338 -2.72 5.44 7.00
CA VAL A 338 -3.56 4.47 6.29
C VAL A 338 -3.29 3.01 6.70
N GLY A 339 -2.49 2.78 7.75
CA GLY A 339 -2.24 1.45 8.32
C GLY A 339 -1.17 0.59 7.61
N LEU A 340 -0.29 1.22 6.82
CA LEU A 340 0.92 0.58 6.31
C LEU A 340 2.05 0.63 7.36
N LEU A 341 2.76 -0.48 7.51
CA LEU A 341 3.92 -0.57 8.41
C LEU A 341 5.16 -0.01 7.71
N SER A 342 6.13 0.50 8.48
CA SER A 342 7.38 1.04 7.90
C SER A 342 8.17 -0.01 7.12
N GLU A 343 8.07 -1.30 7.48
CA GLU A 343 8.71 -2.40 6.76
C GLU A 343 7.98 -2.80 5.46
N GLU A 344 6.78 -2.28 5.24
CA GLU A 344 5.97 -2.53 4.05
C GLU A 344 6.08 -1.41 3.01
N VAL A 345 6.96 -0.43 3.26
CA VAL A 345 7.07 0.78 2.45
C VAL A 345 8.54 1.07 2.12
N GLU A 346 8.85 1.22 0.84
CA GLU A 346 10.14 1.65 0.32
C GLU A 346 10.04 3.11 -0.14
N LEU A 347 10.65 4.05 0.59
CA LEU A 347 10.55 5.49 0.29
C LEU A 347 11.36 5.88 -0.96
N TYR A 348 10.77 6.70 -1.82
CA TYR A 348 11.41 7.31 -3.00
C TYR A 348 11.39 8.85 -2.84
N GLY A 349 12.26 9.36 -1.97
CA GLY A 349 12.20 10.74 -1.52
C GLY A 349 11.12 10.94 -0.44
N GLN A 350 10.57 12.14 -0.34
CA GLN A 350 9.62 12.49 0.74
C GLN A 350 8.14 12.38 0.33
N THR A 351 7.86 12.28 -0.97
CA THR A 351 6.54 12.50 -1.58
C THR A 351 5.92 11.25 -2.20
N LYS A 352 6.71 10.19 -2.40
CA LYS A 352 6.30 8.93 -3.03
C LYS A 352 7.01 7.72 -2.44
N ALA A 353 6.36 6.56 -2.46
CA ALA A 353 6.92 5.31 -1.95
C ALA A 353 6.38 4.09 -2.70
N LYS A 354 7.13 2.98 -2.72
CA LYS A 354 6.63 1.67 -3.17
C LYS A 354 6.04 0.90 -2.00
N VAL A 355 4.89 0.26 -2.20
CA VAL A 355 4.24 -0.60 -1.19
C VAL A 355 4.49 -2.07 -1.49
N LEU A 356 4.97 -2.79 -0.49
CA LEU A 356 5.40 -4.18 -0.62
C LEU A 356 4.21 -5.15 -0.66
N LEU A 357 4.38 -6.26 -1.36
CA LEU A 357 3.35 -7.30 -1.46
C LEU A 357 3.14 -8.08 -0.15
N SER A 358 4.00 -7.89 0.86
CA SER A 358 3.80 -8.42 2.22
C SER A 358 2.53 -7.84 2.86
N THR A 359 2.12 -6.62 2.49
CA THR A 359 0.86 -6.01 2.95
C THR A 359 -0.34 -6.90 2.64
N LEU A 360 -0.43 -7.47 1.44
CA LEU A 360 -1.51 -8.41 1.09
C LEU A 360 -1.50 -9.68 1.94
N LYS A 361 -0.31 -10.18 2.29
CA LYS A 361 -0.19 -11.38 3.14
C LYS A 361 -0.68 -11.11 4.55
N ARG A 362 -0.33 -9.94 5.11
CA ARG A 362 -0.78 -9.50 6.44
C ARG A 362 -2.28 -9.27 6.48
N LEU A 363 -2.84 -8.65 5.43
CA LEU A 363 -4.26 -8.28 5.36
C LEU A 363 -5.14 -9.36 4.70
N LYS A 364 -4.66 -10.59 4.52
CA LYS A 364 -5.39 -11.64 3.79
C LYS A 364 -6.81 -11.89 4.34
N ASP A 365 -6.97 -11.80 5.67
CA ASP A 365 -8.22 -12.08 6.40
C ASP A 365 -9.10 -10.83 6.58
N GLN A 366 -8.60 -9.64 6.18
CA GLN A 366 -9.39 -8.41 6.21
C GLN A 366 -10.43 -8.43 5.06
N PRO A 367 -11.69 -8.07 5.31
CA PRO A 367 -12.67 -7.95 4.23
C PRO A 367 -12.32 -6.82 3.26
N ASP A 368 -12.61 -7.04 1.98
CA ASP A 368 -12.42 -6.01 0.94
C ASP A 368 -13.46 -4.88 1.10
N GLY A 369 -13.05 -3.65 0.82
CA GLY A 369 -13.97 -2.51 0.72
C GLY A 369 -14.80 -2.46 -0.54
N LYS A 370 -15.52 -1.34 -0.72
CA LYS A 370 -16.35 -1.05 -1.88
C LYS A 370 -15.50 -0.62 -3.06
N TYR A 371 -15.71 -1.23 -4.21
CA TYR A 371 -14.92 -1.00 -5.43
C TYR A 371 -15.70 -0.18 -6.45
N VAL A 372 -15.22 1.02 -6.77
CA VAL A 372 -15.89 1.99 -7.64
C VAL A 372 -15.04 2.21 -8.89
N VAL A 373 -15.64 2.06 -10.07
CA VAL A 373 -14.96 2.35 -11.35
C VAL A 373 -15.51 3.64 -11.96
N VAL A 374 -14.62 4.58 -12.24
CA VAL A 374 -14.91 5.82 -12.96
C VAL A 374 -14.61 5.62 -14.44
N THR A 375 -15.59 5.90 -15.27
CA THR A 375 -15.48 5.91 -16.73
C THR A 375 -16.16 7.16 -17.29
N GLY A 376 -16.33 7.26 -18.61
CA GLY A 376 -16.97 8.41 -19.22
C GLY A 376 -17.83 8.05 -20.41
N ILE A 377 -18.49 9.06 -20.95
CA ILE A 377 -19.07 9.01 -22.29
C ILE A 377 -17.98 8.77 -23.35
N THR A 378 -18.38 8.59 -24.62
CA THR A 378 -17.41 8.49 -25.71
C THR A 378 -16.55 9.77 -25.75
N PRO A 379 -15.21 9.67 -25.67
CA PRO A 379 -14.35 10.85 -25.63
C PRO A 379 -14.53 11.81 -26.81
N THR A 380 -14.41 13.11 -26.50
CA THR A 380 -14.38 14.22 -27.45
C THR A 380 -13.10 15.05 -27.25
N PRO A 381 -12.67 15.84 -28.26
CA PRO A 381 -11.54 16.77 -28.09
C PRO A 381 -11.75 17.84 -27.01
N LEU A 382 -12.99 18.05 -26.55
CA LEU A 382 -13.35 19.02 -25.51
C LEU A 382 -13.00 18.53 -24.09
N GLY A 383 -12.82 17.21 -23.92
CA GLY A 383 -12.46 16.57 -22.67
C GLY A 383 -13.61 16.45 -21.67
N GLU A 384 -13.65 15.32 -20.96
CA GLU A 384 -14.71 15.04 -19.99
C GLU A 384 -14.28 15.24 -18.53
N GLY A 385 -12.97 15.26 -18.24
CA GLY A 385 -12.46 15.39 -16.86
C GLY A 385 -12.60 14.10 -16.02
N LYS A 386 -12.43 12.93 -16.64
CA LYS A 386 -12.58 11.62 -15.96
C LYS A 386 -11.64 11.48 -14.76
N SER A 387 -10.33 11.64 -14.96
CA SER A 387 -9.36 11.51 -13.87
C SER A 387 -9.53 12.60 -12.81
N THR A 388 -9.94 13.80 -13.21
CA THR A 388 -10.33 14.88 -12.29
C THR A 388 -11.46 14.43 -11.37
N THR A 389 -12.44 13.70 -11.91
CA THR A 389 -13.56 13.13 -11.15
C THR A 389 -13.14 11.98 -10.26
N THR A 390 -12.24 11.10 -10.72
CA THR A 390 -11.64 10.04 -9.88
C THR A 390 -11.01 10.61 -8.62
N ILE A 391 -10.22 11.67 -8.78
CA ILE A 391 -9.50 12.31 -7.68
C ILE A 391 -10.46 13.14 -6.80
N GLY A 392 -11.36 13.93 -7.40
CA GLY A 392 -12.35 14.72 -6.68
C GLY A 392 -13.30 13.85 -5.85
N LEU A 393 -13.73 12.70 -6.40
CA LEU A 393 -14.56 11.73 -5.65
C LEU A 393 -13.79 11.10 -4.49
N ALA A 394 -12.52 10.72 -4.67
CA ALA A 394 -11.71 10.19 -3.59
C ALA A 394 -11.51 11.24 -2.48
N GLN A 395 -11.24 12.50 -2.86
CA GLN A 395 -11.17 13.63 -1.94
C GLN A 395 -12.47 13.85 -1.17
N ALA A 396 -13.62 13.84 -1.86
CA ALA A 396 -14.93 13.97 -1.25
C ALA A 396 -15.23 12.85 -0.24
N LEU A 397 -14.98 11.58 -0.61
CA LEU A 397 -15.17 10.43 0.28
C LEU A 397 -14.25 10.52 1.52
N GLY A 398 -13.00 10.93 1.33
CA GLY A 398 -12.00 11.00 2.37
C GLY A 398 -12.12 12.26 3.23
N ALA A 399 -11.70 13.39 2.68
CA ALA A 399 -11.54 14.65 3.41
C ALA A 399 -12.87 15.25 3.89
N HIS A 400 -13.99 14.93 3.23
CA HIS A 400 -15.28 15.57 3.51
C HIS A 400 -16.30 14.61 4.15
N LEU A 401 -16.30 13.32 3.78
CA LEU A 401 -17.17 12.31 4.41
C LEU A 401 -16.47 11.45 5.48
N ASN A 402 -15.16 11.62 5.69
CA ASN A 402 -14.36 10.88 6.68
C ASN A 402 -14.48 9.35 6.54
N LEU A 403 -14.48 8.86 5.29
CA LEU A 403 -14.45 7.45 4.95
C LEU A 403 -13.02 7.04 4.54
N ASN A 404 -12.61 5.82 4.87
CA ASN A 404 -11.35 5.28 4.35
C ASN A 404 -11.46 5.16 2.84
N VAL A 405 -10.54 5.77 2.11
CA VAL A 405 -10.59 5.75 0.65
C VAL A 405 -9.21 5.78 0.02
N PHE A 406 -9.04 5.03 -1.06
CA PHE A 406 -7.91 5.13 -1.98
C PHE A 406 -8.40 5.51 -3.37
N ALA A 407 -7.63 6.35 -4.07
CA ALA A 407 -7.70 6.41 -5.53
C ALA A 407 -6.66 5.46 -6.14
N CYS A 408 -6.99 4.77 -7.23
CA CYS A 408 -6.06 3.96 -8.00
C CYS A 408 -6.05 4.43 -9.46
N VAL A 409 -4.92 4.98 -9.91
CA VAL A 409 -4.77 5.58 -11.24
C VAL A 409 -3.58 5.01 -11.98
N ARG A 410 -3.55 5.26 -13.30
CA ARG A 410 -2.48 4.80 -14.19
C ARG A 410 -1.29 5.74 -14.13
N GLN A 411 -0.09 5.18 -14.29
CA GLN A 411 1.10 5.96 -14.57
C GLN A 411 1.05 6.43 -16.05
N PRO A 412 1.25 7.73 -16.34
CA PRO A 412 1.34 8.22 -17.71
C PRO A 412 2.67 7.81 -18.35
N SER A 413 2.67 7.72 -19.68
CA SER A 413 3.91 7.62 -20.46
C SER A 413 4.63 8.96 -20.47
N GLN A 414 5.96 8.92 -20.45
CA GLN A 414 6.80 10.09 -20.56
C GLN A 414 6.81 10.67 -22.00
N GLY A 415 6.59 9.84 -23.02
CA GLY A 415 6.66 10.25 -24.43
C GLY A 415 5.75 11.45 -24.78
N PRO A 416 4.45 11.41 -24.44
CA PRO A 416 3.53 12.54 -24.65
C PRO A 416 3.90 13.83 -23.91
N THR A 417 4.55 13.73 -22.75
CA THR A 417 4.96 14.87 -21.91
C THR A 417 5.89 15.84 -22.64
N PHE A 418 6.73 15.33 -23.56
CA PHE A 418 7.63 16.13 -24.40
C PHE A 418 7.08 16.39 -25.81
N GLY A 419 5.90 15.87 -26.12
CA GLY A 419 5.23 16.03 -27.41
C GLY A 419 4.22 17.18 -27.42
N ILE A 420 3.08 16.99 -26.78
CA ILE A 420 1.95 17.94 -26.84
C ILE A 420 1.87 18.76 -25.55
N LYS A 421 1.87 18.09 -24.39
CA LYS A 421 2.00 18.63 -23.01
C LYS A 421 1.86 17.48 -22.02
N GLY A 422 2.50 17.58 -20.86
CA GLY A 422 2.22 16.70 -19.72
C GLY A 422 0.78 16.91 -19.23
N GLY A 423 0.12 15.85 -18.75
CA GLY A 423 -1.24 15.94 -18.21
C GLY A 423 -1.23 15.91 -16.69
N ALA A 424 -2.10 16.67 -16.03
CA ALA A 424 -2.36 16.44 -14.61
C ALA A 424 -2.95 15.03 -14.41
N ALA A 425 -2.58 14.35 -13.32
CA ALA A 425 -3.38 13.22 -12.83
C ALA A 425 -4.63 13.79 -12.15
N GLY A 426 -5.56 14.28 -12.97
CA GLY A 426 -6.66 15.11 -12.53
C GLY A 426 -6.65 16.48 -13.19
N GLY A 427 -7.06 17.52 -12.47
CA GLY A 427 -6.99 18.93 -12.91
C GLY A 427 -7.57 19.88 -11.86
N GLY A 428 -7.16 21.15 -11.89
CA GLY A 428 -7.59 22.16 -10.93
C GLY A 428 -7.29 21.76 -9.49
N TYR A 429 -8.25 21.82 -8.59
CA TYR A 429 -8.09 21.41 -7.19
C TYR A 429 -8.29 19.91 -6.91
N SER A 430 -8.46 19.11 -7.96
CA SER A 430 -8.57 17.65 -7.89
C SER A 430 -7.43 16.98 -8.63
N GLN A 431 -6.25 16.91 -8.01
CA GLN A 431 -5.01 16.39 -8.61
C GLN A 431 -4.23 15.47 -7.66
N VAL A 432 -3.44 14.56 -8.25
CA VAL A 432 -2.33 13.86 -7.58
C VAL A 432 -1.09 14.75 -7.59
N ILE A 433 -0.41 14.84 -6.44
CA ILE A 433 0.77 15.68 -6.26
C ILE A 433 1.97 14.89 -5.71
N PRO A 434 3.22 15.30 -6.02
CA PRO A 434 3.60 16.36 -6.96
C PRO A 434 3.44 15.97 -8.44
N MET A 435 2.94 16.89 -9.25
CA MET A 435 2.59 16.63 -10.65
C MET A 435 3.78 16.40 -11.58
N GLU A 436 4.93 17.03 -11.30
CA GLU A 436 6.18 16.85 -12.06
C GLU A 436 6.70 15.41 -11.91
N GLU A 437 6.77 14.92 -10.67
CA GLU A 437 7.20 13.55 -10.37
C GLU A 437 6.27 12.51 -10.98
N PHE A 438 4.95 12.80 -11.02
CA PHE A 438 3.93 11.96 -11.63
C PHE A 438 4.13 11.77 -13.15
N ASN A 439 4.55 12.81 -13.87
CA ASN A 439 4.63 12.82 -15.34
C ASN A 439 5.99 12.44 -15.94
N LEU A 440 7.03 12.35 -15.11
CA LEU A 440 8.39 12.01 -15.53
C LEU A 440 8.70 10.55 -15.17
N HIS A 441 9.74 10.32 -14.38
CA HIS A 441 10.28 8.98 -14.15
C HIS A 441 9.54 8.21 -13.05
N LEU A 442 8.78 8.91 -12.19
CA LEU A 442 8.14 8.36 -10.99
C LEU A 442 9.12 7.50 -10.17
N THR A 443 8.98 6.18 -10.20
CA THR A 443 9.83 5.19 -9.51
C THR A 443 10.62 4.28 -10.45
N GLY A 444 10.60 4.56 -11.77
CA GLY A 444 11.33 3.79 -12.78
C GLY A 444 10.61 2.57 -13.35
N ASP A 445 9.31 2.40 -13.10
CA ASP A 445 8.56 1.20 -13.52
C ASP A 445 8.54 1.02 -15.04
N ILE A 446 8.32 2.10 -15.79
CA ILE A 446 8.35 2.09 -17.27
C ILE A 446 9.77 1.80 -17.78
N HIS A 447 10.82 2.23 -17.09
CA HIS A 447 12.21 1.91 -17.45
C HIS A 447 12.50 0.42 -17.31
N ALA A 448 12.01 -0.21 -16.22
CA ALA A 448 12.12 -1.65 -16.02
C ALA A 448 11.40 -2.44 -17.13
N ILE A 449 10.22 -1.98 -17.55
CA ILE A 449 9.47 -2.57 -18.67
C ILE A 449 10.26 -2.44 -19.97
N THR A 450 10.83 -1.26 -20.24
CA THR A 450 11.64 -1.01 -21.44
C THR A 450 12.82 -1.97 -21.51
N ALA A 451 13.57 -2.10 -20.41
CA ALA A 451 14.70 -3.02 -20.32
C ALA A 451 14.28 -4.48 -20.49
N ALA A 452 13.21 -4.91 -19.82
CA ALA A 452 12.70 -6.28 -19.91
C ALA A 452 12.22 -6.62 -21.33
N ASN A 453 11.47 -5.72 -21.97
CA ASN A 453 10.96 -5.92 -23.34
C ASN A 453 12.10 -6.03 -24.34
N ASN A 454 13.09 -5.13 -24.25
CA ASN A 454 14.23 -5.11 -25.16
C ASN A 454 15.19 -6.28 -24.93
N LEU A 455 15.26 -6.83 -23.71
CA LEU A 455 15.95 -8.09 -23.45
C LEU A 455 15.31 -9.27 -24.19
N VAL A 456 13.97 -9.35 -24.22
CA VAL A 456 13.26 -10.38 -25.02
C VAL A 456 13.59 -10.22 -26.50
N ALA A 457 13.52 -9.00 -27.04
CA ALA A 457 13.85 -8.73 -28.43
C ALA A 457 15.30 -9.13 -28.77
N ALA A 458 16.26 -8.81 -27.90
CA ALA A 458 17.65 -9.23 -28.06
C ALA A 458 17.82 -10.76 -27.99
N ALA A 459 17.08 -11.43 -27.10
CA ALA A 459 17.13 -12.88 -26.97
C ALA A 459 16.59 -13.62 -28.20
N ILE A 460 15.54 -13.10 -28.85
CA ILE A 460 15.04 -13.63 -30.12
C ILE A 460 16.14 -13.60 -31.18
N ASP A 461 16.75 -12.43 -31.39
CA ASP A 461 17.75 -12.21 -32.43
C ASP A 461 19.01 -13.06 -32.16
N ALA A 462 19.49 -13.08 -30.91
CA ALA A 462 20.62 -13.92 -30.50
C ALA A 462 20.32 -15.41 -30.69
N ARG A 463 19.12 -15.86 -30.33
CA ARG A 463 18.72 -17.27 -30.49
C ARG A 463 18.71 -17.68 -31.96
N MET A 464 18.11 -16.86 -32.83
CA MET A 464 18.10 -17.12 -34.27
C MET A 464 19.51 -17.16 -34.87
N PHE A 465 20.36 -16.19 -34.52
CA PHE A 465 21.75 -16.14 -34.99
C PHE A 465 22.54 -17.39 -34.60
N HIS A 466 22.46 -17.80 -33.32
CA HIS A 466 23.20 -18.96 -32.84
C HIS A 466 22.67 -20.26 -33.42
N GLU A 467 21.36 -20.40 -33.58
CA GLU A 467 20.80 -21.56 -34.28
C GLU A 467 21.32 -21.63 -35.72
N GLN A 468 21.29 -20.54 -36.48
CA GLN A 468 21.72 -20.58 -37.88
C GLN A 468 23.23 -20.83 -38.07
N THR A 469 24.05 -20.55 -37.06
CA THR A 469 25.52 -20.56 -37.20
C THR A 469 26.23 -21.72 -36.51
N GLN A 470 25.52 -22.58 -35.78
CA GLN A 470 26.12 -23.64 -34.96
C GLN A 470 25.46 -24.99 -35.18
N SER A 471 26.23 -26.07 -34.99
CA SER A 471 25.69 -27.44 -34.95
C SER A 471 24.92 -27.72 -33.65
N ASP A 472 24.05 -28.72 -33.66
CA ASP A 472 23.22 -29.09 -32.50
C ASP A 472 24.08 -29.42 -31.27
N GLN A 473 25.18 -30.16 -31.47
CA GLN A 473 26.12 -30.51 -30.42
C GLN A 473 26.82 -29.28 -29.82
N ALA A 474 27.17 -28.31 -30.65
CA ALA A 474 27.81 -27.07 -30.22
C ALA A 474 26.84 -26.18 -29.44
N LEU A 475 25.59 -26.07 -29.89
CA LEU A 475 24.51 -25.38 -29.17
C LEU A 475 24.25 -26.02 -27.82
N PHE A 476 24.07 -27.35 -27.79
CA PHE A 476 23.84 -28.09 -26.55
C PHE A 476 24.95 -27.85 -25.54
N THR A 477 26.20 -27.90 -26.02
CA THR A 477 27.38 -27.70 -25.18
C THR A 477 27.40 -26.31 -24.52
N ARG A 478 26.94 -25.27 -25.24
CA ARG A 478 26.89 -23.89 -24.73
C ARG A 478 25.66 -23.59 -23.88
N LEU A 479 24.52 -24.19 -24.21
CA LEU A 479 23.28 -24.04 -23.44
C LEU A 479 23.35 -24.79 -22.11
N VAL A 480 24.05 -25.91 -22.04
CA VAL A 480 24.18 -26.74 -20.84
C VAL A 480 25.66 -26.94 -20.51
N PRO A 481 26.39 -25.88 -20.12
CA PRO A 481 27.85 -25.93 -19.99
C PRO A 481 28.31 -26.94 -18.94
N LEU A 482 29.54 -27.42 -19.09
CA LEU A 482 30.22 -28.24 -18.10
C LEU A 482 30.82 -27.33 -17.02
N ILE A 483 30.27 -27.36 -15.81
CA ILE A 483 30.76 -26.56 -14.67
C ILE A 483 31.26 -27.54 -13.61
N ASN A 484 32.53 -27.44 -13.23
CA ASN A 484 33.18 -28.36 -12.29
C ASN A 484 32.98 -29.85 -12.66
N GLY A 485 33.04 -30.17 -13.96
CA GLY A 485 32.88 -31.53 -14.47
C GLY A 485 31.44 -32.04 -14.55
N VAL A 486 30.43 -31.22 -14.22
CA VAL A 486 29.02 -31.64 -14.22
C VAL A 486 28.20 -30.76 -15.16
N ARG A 487 27.37 -31.37 -16.01
CA ARG A 487 26.31 -30.68 -16.76
C ARG A 487 25.01 -30.80 -15.98
N LYS A 488 24.30 -29.69 -15.82
CA LYS A 488 22.99 -29.66 -15.16
C LYS A 488 22.05 -28.73 -15.91
N PHE A 489 20.82 -29.18 -16.14
CA PHE A 489 19.78 -28.27 -16.62
C PHE A 489 19.39 -27.28 -15.53
N SER A 490 19.25 -26.02 -15.92
CA SER A 490 18.60 -25.00 -15.10
C SER A 490 17.08 -25.23 -15.05
N ASP A 491 16.40 -24.66 -14.05
CA ASP A 491 14.95 -24.82 -13.88
C ASP A 491 14.13 -24.41 -15.11
N ILE A 492 14.61 -23.43 -15.89
CA ILE A 492 13.93 -22.99 -17.12
C ILE A 492 14.11 -24.01 -18.25
N GLN A 493 15.26 -24.68 -18.32
CA GLN A 493 15.51 -25.75 -19.28
C GLN A 493 14.70 -27.00 -18.94
N ILE A 494 14.51 -27.30 -17.64
CA ILE A 494 13.61 -28.37 -17.19
C ILE A 494 12.17 -28.10 -17.66
N ARG A 495 11.66 -26.86 -17.53
CA ARG A 495 10.32 -26.51 -18.04
C ARG A 495 10.21 -26.67 -19.55
N ARG A 496 11.26 -26.36 -20.30
CA ARG A 496 11.30 -26.62 -21.74
C ARG A 496 11.25 -28.11 -22.07
N LEU A 497 12.01 -28.95 -21.36
CA LEU A 497 11.95 -30.40 -21.55
C LEU A 497 10.54 -30.94 -21.28
N GLN A 498 9.89 -30.46 -20.22
CA GLN A 498 8.49 -30.79 -19.91
C GLN A 498 7.54 -30.38 -21.04
N LYS A 499 7.68 -29.17 -21.59
CA LYS A 499 6.89 -28.71 -22.75
C LYS A 499 7.09 -29.61 -23.99
N LEU A 500 8.29 -30.15 -24.17
CA LEU A 500 8.64 -31.05 -25.27
C LEU A 500 8.26 -32.52 -25.00
N GLY A 501 7.70 -32.85 -23.83
CA GLY A 501 7.39 -34.23 -23.44
C GLY A 501 8.62 -35.09 -23.14
N ILE A 502 9.73 -34.47 -22.73
CA ILE A 502 10.98 -35.15 -22.37
C ILE A 502 11.10 -35.18 -20.84
N GLU A 503 11.04 -36.37 -20.24
CA GLU A 503 11.09 -36.55 -18.78
C GLU A 503 12.52 -36.64 -18.22
N LYS A 504 13.52 -36.84 -19.09
CA LYS A 504 14.93 -37.00 -18.70
C LYS A 504 15.50 -35.68 -18.17
N THR A 505 16.03 -35.71 -16.94
CA THR A 505 16.64 -34.54 -16.30
C THR A 505 18.17 -34.58 -16.25
N ASP A 506 18.79 -35.69 -16.64
CA ASP A 506 20.24 -35.79 -16.82
C ASP A 506 20.62 -35.43 -18.27
N PRO A 507 21.36 -34.33 -18.51
CA PRO A 507 21.81 -33.94 -19.85
C PRO A 507 22.56 -35.05 -20.62
N GLY A 508 23.26 -35.95 -19.92
CA GLY A 508 24.01 -37.04 -20.54
C GLY A 508 23.12 -38.10 -21.20
N THR A 509 21.87 -38.23 -20.74
CA THR A 509 20.93 -39.29 -21.15
C THR A 509 20.04 -38.92 -22.34
N LEU A 510 20.10 -37.66 -22.78
CA LEU A 510 19.36 -37.23 -23.97
C LEU A 510 19.96 -37.86 -25.23
N THR A 511 19.09 -38.45 -26.06
CA THR A 511 19.42 -38.89 -27.42
C THR A 511 19.70 -37.69 -28.32
N ASP A 512 20.32 -37.91 -29.48
CA ASP A 512 20.62 -36.82 -30.43
C ASP A 512 19.33 -36.12 -30.91
N GLU A 513 18.24 -36.87 -31.12
CA GLU A 513 16.93 -36.29 -31.48
C GLU A 513 16.31 -35.46 -30.35
N GLU A 514 16.39 -35.93 -29.10
CA GLU A 514 15.92 -35.17 -27.94
C GLU A 514 16.77 -33.90 -27.75
N ARG A 515 18.10 -34.00 -27.94
CA ARG A 515 19.00 -32.84 -27.90
C ARG A 515 18.66 -31.83 -28.99
N LYS A 516 18.43 -32.29 -30.22
CA LYS A 516 18.04 -31.43 -31.34
C LYS A 516 16.74 -30.69 -31.04
N LYS A 517 15.69 -31.39 -30.61
CA LYS A 517 14.41 -30.77 -30.20
C LYS A 517 14.59 -29.77 -29.05
N PHE A 518 15.46 -30.08 -28.10
CA PHE A 518 15.76 -29.18 -26.99
C PHE A 518 16.48 -27.90 -27.44
N VAL A 519 17.51 -28.00 -28.28
CA VAL A 519 18.34 -26.83 -28.65
C VAL A 519 17.78 -25.99 -29.79
N ARG A 520 16.86 -26.52 -30.60
CA ARG A 520 16.23 -25.79 -31.72
C ARG A 520 14.85 -25.27 -31.34
N LEU A 521 14.65 -23.96 -31.40
CA LEU A 521 13.31 -23.37 -31.40
C LEU A 521 12.74 -23.31 -32.81
N ASP A 522 13.61 -23.26 -33.83
CA ASP A 522 13.22 -23.15 -35.23
C ASP A 522 12.23 -22.01 -35.46
N ILE A 523 12.51 -20.83 -34.89
CA ILE A 523 11.67 -19.63 -35.06
C ILE A 523 11.49 -19.35 -36.55
N ASP A 524 10.23 -19.15 -36.96
CA ASP A 524 9.91 -18.60 -38.27
C ASP A 524 9.98 -17.06 -38.21
N PRO A 525 10.95 -16.43 -38.89
CA PRO A 525 11.12 -14.97 -38.86
C PRO A 525 9.88 -14.19 -39.30
N ALA A 526 9.06 -14.74 -40.20
CA ALA A 526 7.85 -14.07 -40.70
C ALA A 526 6.74 -13.98 -39.65
N THR A 527 6.82 -14.77 -38.59
CA THR A 527 5.80 -14.86 -37.53
C THR A 527 6.18 -14.10 -36.26
N ILE A 528 7.34 -13.43 -36.24
CA ILE A 528 7.78 -12.66 -35.07
C ILE A 528 6.82 -11.50 -34.84
N THR A 529 6.12 -11.55 -33.71
CA THR A 529 5.21 -10.51 -33.26
C THR A 529 5.87 -9.56 -32.27
N TRP A 530 6.95 -9.99 -31.61
CA TRP A 530 7.63 -9.21 -30.58
C TRP A 530 8.49 -8.09 -31.16
N GLN A 531 8.30 -6.88 -30.65
CA GLN A 531 8.96 -5.67 -31.10
C GLN A 531 9.76 -5.01 -29.98
N ARG A 532 10.63 -4.07 -30.34
CA ARG A 532 11.38 -3.27 -29.36
C ARG A 532 10.50 -2.14 -28.84
N VAL A 533 10.90 -1.52 -27.73
CA VAL A 533 10.17 -0.37 -27.18
C VAL A 533 11.07 0.74 -26.68
N MET A 534 10.54 1.95 -26.66
CA MET A 534 11.14 3.16 -26.08
C MET A 534 10.02 4.10 -25.62
N ASP A 535 10.16 4.77 -24.48
CA ASP A 535 9.12 5.68 -23.96
C ASP A 535 9.29 7.13 -24.46
N THR A 536 9.50 7.27 -25.77
CA THR A 536 9.67 8.55 -26.46
C THR A 536 8.87 8.50 -27.77
N ASN A 537 8.22 9.61 -28.14
CA ASN A 537 7.48 9.71 -29.39
C ASN A 537 8.43 9.79 -30.61
N ASP A 538 8.76 8.66 -31.23
CA ASP A 538 9.68 8.61 -32.37
C ASP A 538 9.11 7.86 -33.58
N ARG A 539 8.55 8.62 -34.52
CA ARG A 539 7.91 8.05 -35.72
C ARG A 539 8.87 7.34 -36.68
N PHE A 540 10.18 7.65 -36.66
CA PHE A 540 11.14 7.04 -37.59
C PHE A 540 11.49 5.60 -37.22
N LEU A 541 11.21 5.19 -35.98
CA LEU A 541 11.40 3.83 -35.52
C LEU A 541 10.20 2.90 -35.75
N ARG A 542 9.12 3.39 -36.37
CA ARG A 542 7.94 2.58 -36.72
C ARG A 542 8.25 1.42 -37.66
N LYS A 543 9.34 1.50 -38.42
CA LYS A 543 9.82 0.41 -39.28
C LYS A 543 11.31 0.62 -39.58
N ILE A 544 12.13 -0.35 -39.20
CA ILE A 544 13.58 -0.32 -39.36
C ILE A 544 14.10 -1.68 -39.86
N THR A 545 15.35 -1.70 -40.32
CA THR A 545 16.10 -2.94 -40.59
C THR A 545 17.22 -3.06 -39.57
N ILE A 546 17.35 -4.22 -38.92
CA ILE A 546 18.38 -4.52 -37.92
C ILE A 546 19.36 -5.58 -38.42
N GLY A 547 20.49 -5.77 -37.72
CA GLY A 547 21.49 -6.79 -38.04
C GLY A 547 22.40 -6.43 -39.22
N GLN A 548 22.55 -5.15 -39.53
CA GLN A 548 23.29 -4.71 -40.72
C GLN A 548 24.83 -4.72 -40.55
N SER A 549 25.33 -4.91 -39.32
CA SER A 549 26.77 -5.05 -39.08
C SER A 549 27.32 -6.30 -39.78
N PRO A 550 28.52 -6.26 -40.38
CA PRO A 550 29.18 -7.44 -40.95
C PRO A 550 29.33 -8.60 -39.95
N THR A 551 29.40 -8.30 -38.65
CA THR A 551 29.48 -9.32 -37.57
C THR A 551 28.24 -10.20 -37.47
N GLU A 552 27.09 -9.72 -37.96
CA GLU A 552 25.83 -10.47 -37.98
C GLU A 552 25.71 -11.38 -39.21
N LYS A 553 26.80 -11.53 -39.99
CA LYS A 553 26.93 -12.51 -41.08
C LYS A 553 25.83 -12.41 -42.15
N GLY A 554 25.34 -11.19 -42.40
CA GLY A 554 24.28 -10.93 -43.37
C GLY A 554 22.87 -11.28 -42.90
N PHE A 555 22.70 -11.72 -41.65
CA PHE A 555 21.38 -11.98 -41.06
C PHE A 555 20.71 -10.67 -40.66
N THR A 556 19.83 -10.18 -41.53
CA THR A 556 19.03 -8.97 -41.31
C THR A 556 17.55 -9.31 -41.22
N ARG A 557 16.79 -8.46 -40.54
CA ARG A 557 15.31 -8.51 -40.58
C ARG A 557 14.69 -7.14 -40.37
N THR A 558 13.44 -7.01 -40.80
CA THR A 558 12.61 -5.86 -40.43
C THR A 558 12.17 -5.96 -38.96
N ALA A 559 12.18 -4.83 -38.28
CA ALA A 559 11.69 -4.68 -36.91
C ALA A 559 10.98 -3.32 -36.77
N GLN A 560 10.33 -3.09 -35.63
CA GLN A 560 9.80 -1.79 -35.24
C GLN A 560 10.06 -1.51 -33.76
N PHE A 561 9.87 -0.25 -33.37
CA PHE A 561 9.69 0.17 -31.99
C PHE A 561 8.25 0.62 -31.74
N ASP A 562 7.72 0.22 -30.59
CA ASP A 562 6.47 0.73 -30.02
C ASP A 562 6.76 1.58 -28.78
N ILE A 563 5.83 2.45 -28.38
CA ILE A 563 5.99 3.19 -27.12
C ILE A 563 5.94 2.20 -25.94
N THR A 564 6.74 2.38 -24.90
CA THR A 564 6.88 1.34 -23.85
C THR A 564 5.56 0.91 -23.21
N VAL A 565 4.63 1.84 -23.00
CA VAL A 565 3.30 1.53 -22.43
C VAL A 565 2.41 0.66 -23.35
N ALA A 566 2.80 0.46 -24.61
CA ALA A 566 2.18 -0.47 -25.56
C ALA A 566 2.74 -1.91 -25.43
N SER A 567 3.81 -2.14 -24.66
CA SER A 567 4.39 -3.47 -24.44
C SER A 567 3.40 -4.42 -23.76
N GLU A 568 3.41 -5.70 -24.15
CA GLU A 568 2.67 -6.74 -23.43
C GLU A 568 3.13 -6.84 -21.97
N ILE A 569 4.39 -6.54 -21.65
CA ILE A 569 4.89 -6.57 -20.27
C ILE A 569 4.17 -5.54 -19.40
N MET A 570 3.79 -4.38 -19.96
CA MET A 570 2.95 -3.40 -19.25
C MET A 570 1.55 -3.98 -18.93
N ALA A 571 0.96 -4.72 -19.87
CA ALA A 571 -0.32 -5.39 -19.64
C ALA A 571 -0.20 -6.54 -18.63
N VAL A 572 0.92 -7.29 -18.63
CA VAL A 572 1.24 -8.31 -17.62
C VAL A 572 1.37 -7.68 -16.22
N LEU A 573 2.10 -6.57 -16.11
CA LEU A 573 2.22 -5.84 -14.84
C LEU A 573 0.85 -5.37 -14.32
N ALA A 574 0.00 -4.86 -15.21
CA ALA A 574 -1.33 -4.40 -14.83
C ALA A 574 -2.28 -5.54 -14.40
N LEU A 575 -2.12 -6.76 -14.92
CA LEU A 575 -3.04 -7.88 -14.65
C LEU A 575 -2.53 -8.91 -13.63
N THR A 576 -1.30 -8.78 -13.16
CA THR A 576 -0.75 -9.76 -12.24
C THR A 576 -1.30 -9.63 -10.81
N ASP A 577 -1.36 -10.75 -10.08
CA ASP A 577 -1.76 -10.80 -8.66
C ASP A 577 -0.59 -11.04 -7.68
N GLY A 578 0.64 -11.10 -8.18
CA GLY A 578 1.84 -11.24 -7.37
C GLY A 578 3.06 -11.72 -8.19
N LEU A 579 4.23 -11.79 -7.55
CA LEU A 579 5.48 -12.16 -8.23
C LEU A 579 5.43 -13.54 -8.92
N GLY A 580 4.79 -14.53 -8.30
CA GLY A 580 4.65 -15.88 -8.87
C GLY A 580 3.82 -15.89 -10.16
N ASP A 581 2.68 -15.18 -10.14
CA ASP A 581 1.84 -15.02 -11.33
C ASP A 581 2.53 -14.18 -12.40
N MET A 582 3.19 -13.08 -12.03
CA MET A 582 3.93 -12.23 -12.97
C MET A 582 4.99 -13.04 -13.71
N ARG A 583 5.79 -13.84 -12.99
CA ARG A 583 6.77 -14.74 -13.58
C ARG A 583 6.13 -15.74 -14.54
N ARG A 584 4.99 -16.34 -14.17
CA ARG A 584 4.25 -17.28 -15.03
C ARG A 584 3.72 -16.60 -16.29
N ARG A 585 3.16 -15.40 -16.18
CA ARG A 585 2.65 -14.60 -17.30
C ARG A 585 3.78 -14.18 -18.23
N LEU A 586 4.86 -13.66 -17.66
CA LEU A 586 6.08 -13.32 -18.41
C LEU A 586 6.61 -14.52 -19.19
N GLY A 587 6.60 -15.73 -18.62
CA GLY A 587 7.04 -16.96 -19.30
C GLY A 587 6.08 -17.48 -20.39
N LYS A 588 4.80 -17.10 -20.34
CA LYS A 588 3.78 -17.50 -21.33
C LYS A 588 3.70 -16.57 -22.53
N MET A 589 4.41 -15.43 -22.53
CA MET A 589 4.39 -14.49 -23.66
C MET A 589 4.90 -15.20 -24.92
N VAL A 590 4.11 -15.14 -25.98
CA VAL A 590 4.42 -15.75 -27.28
C VAL A 590 5.07 -14.70 -28.16
N VAL A 591 6.28 -14.98 -28.63
CA VAL A 591 7.10 -14.03 -29.40
C VAL A 591 7.08 -14.29 -30.90
N ALA A 592 6.83 -15.54 -31.28
CA ALA A 592 6.80 -16.03 -32.66
C ALA A 592 6.16 -17.43 -32.70
N SER A 593 5.96 -17.97 -33.90
CA SER A 593 5.75 -19.40 -34.12
C SER A 593 7.06 -20.05 -34.60
N SER A 594 7.19 -21.36 -34.35
CA SER A 594 8.21 -22.17 -35.00
C SER A 594 7.82 -22.41 -36.46
N LYS A 595 8.75 -22.92 -37.27
CA LYS A 595 8.49 -23.38 -38.65
C LYS A 595 7.41 -24.48 -38.73
N ASN A 596 7.12 -25.15 -37.62
CA ASN A 596 6.04 -26.15 -37.52
C ASN A 596 4.70 -25.56 -37.04
N GLY A 597 4.64 -24.24 -36.81
CA GLY A 597 3.45 -23.52 -36.33
C GLY A 597 3.21 -23.60 -34.82
N GLU A 598 4.15 -24.13 -34.04
CA GLU A 598 4.06 -24.18 -32.58
C GLU A 598 4.42 -22.84 -31.94
N PRO A 599 3.78 -22.41 -30.85
CA PRO A 599 4.10 -21.14 -30.21
C PRO A 599 5.47 -21.19 -29.52
N VAL A 600 6.34 -20.23 -29.86
CA VAL A 600 7.63 -19.99 -29.19
C VAL A 600 7.44 -18.93 -28.12
N THR A 601 7.80 -19.28 -26.88
CA THR A 601 7.59 -18.43 -25.70
C THR A 601 8.89 -17.85 -25.15
N THR A 602 8.79 -16.86 -24.28
CA THR A 602 9.90 -16.35 -23.46
C THR A 602 10.51 -17.40 -22.53
N ASP A 603 9.75 -18.39 -22.07
CA ASP A 603 10.30 -19.55 -21.36
C ASP A 603 11.19 -20.40 -22.29
N ASP A 604 10.80 -20.58 -23.56
CA ASP A 604 11.61 -21.29 -24.56
C ASP A 604 12.92 -20.56 -24.90
N LEU A 605 12.87 -19.22 -24.88
CA LEU A 605 14.05 -18.36 -25.04
C LEU A 605 14.99 -18.41 -23.82
N GLY A 606 14.53 -18.90 -22.67
CA GLY A 606 15.33 -18.97 -21.45
C GLY A 606 15.40 -17.66 -20.67
N VAL A 607 14.52 -16.68 -20.91
CA VAL A 607 14.65 -15.32 -20.35
C VAL A 607 13.72 -14.99 -19.18
N THR A 608 12.70 -15.81 -18.90
CA THR A 608 11.67 -15.52 -17.88
C THR A 608 12.22 -15.13 -16.51
N GLY A 609 13.27 -15.81 -16.03
CA GLY A 609 13.90 -15.49 -14.76
C GLY A 609 14.52 -14.09 -14.75
N ALA A 610 15.21 -13.72 -15.83
CA ALA A 610 15.80 -12.39 -15.98
C ALA A 610 14.72 -11.29 -16.06
N LEU A 611 13.62 -11.54 -16.77
CA LEU A 611 12.48 -10.62 -16.82
C LEU A 611 11.88 -10.40 -15.42
N ALA A 612 11.69 -11.48 -14.65
CA ALA A 612 11.17 -11.37 -13.29
C ALA A 612 12.10 -10.58 -12.36
N VAL A 613 13.43 -10.69 -12.53
CA VAL A 613 14.41 -9.89 -11.78
C VAL A 613 14.34 -8.41 -12.16
N LEU A 614 14.28 -8.08 -13.45
CA LEU A 614 14.14 -6.69 -13.92
C LEU A 614 12.83 -6.05 -13.41
N MET A 615 11.76 -6.83 -13.33
CA MET A 615 10.44 -6.37 -12.90
C MET A 615 10.20 -6.45 -11.39
N LYS A 616 11.17 -6.90 -10.59
CA LYS A 616 10.97 -7.25 -9.15
C LYS A 616 10.45 -6.10 -8.30
N ASP A 617 10.87 -4.87 -8.61
CA ASP A 617 10.47 -3.67 -7.88
C ASP A 617 9.31 -2.95 -8.58
N ALA A 618 9.24 -3.04 -9.92
CA ALA A 618 8.16 -2.48 -10.72
C ALA A 618 6.80 -3.16 -10.46
N VAL A 619 6.75 -4.33 -9.84
CA VAL A 619 5.49 -5.00 -9.44
C VAL A 619 4.79 -4.33 -8.24
N LYS A 620 5.53 -3.51 -7.47
CA LYS A 620 5.07 -2.86 -6.23
C LYS A 620 4.37 -1.53 -6.57
N PRO A 621 3.10 -1.32 -6.17
CA PRO A 621 2.40 -0.06 -6.41
C PRO A 621 3.06 1.16 -5.78
N ASN A 622 2.93 2.32 -6.42
CA ASN A 622 3.51 3.58 -5.93
C ASN A 622 2.45 4.39 -5.17
N LEU A 623 2.66 4.59 -3.86
CA LEU A 623 1.87 5.46 -3.00
C LEU A 623 2.26 6.92 -3.23
N MET A 624 1.25 7.74 -3.54
CA MET A 624 1.28 9.21 -3.61
C MET A 624 0.04 9.75 -2.89
N GLN A 625 -0.28 11.04 -3.08
CA GLN A 625 -1.43 11.67 -2.45
C GLN A 625 -2.10 12.72 -3.34
N THR A 626 -3.35 13.05 -3.02
CA THR A 626 -4.08 14.18 -3.59
C THR A 626 -3.67 15.50 -2.93
N LEU A 627 -4.15 16.64 -3.46
CA LEU A 627 -3.98 17.95 -2.82
C LEU A 627 -4.48 18.00 -1.36
N GLU A 628 -5.61 17.36 -1.06
CA GLU A 628 -6.15 17.24 0.31
C GLU A 628 -5.49 16.11 1.12
N GLY A 629 -4.48 15.43 0.58
CA GLY A 629 -3.75 14.39 1.31
C GLY A 629 -4.48 13.05 1.40
N THR A 630 -5.43 12.79 0.49
CA THR A 630 -6.06 11.47 0.31
C THR A 630 -5.06 10.53 -0.38
N PRO A 631 -4.93 9.25 0.03
CA PRO A 631 -3.91 8.36 -0.54
C PRO A 631 -4.26 7.90 -1.96
N VAL A 632 -3.24 7.80 -2.81
CA VAL A 632 -3.37 7.41 -4.21
C VAL A 632 -2.33 6.35 -4.57
N PHE A 633 -2.76 5.27 -5.21
CA PHE A 633 -1.85 4.40 -5.93
C PHE A 633 -1.74 4.79 -7.39
N VAL A 634 -0.50 4.98 -7.85
CA VAL A 634 -0.15 5.20 -9.25
C VAL A 634 0.63 3.99 -9.73
N HIS A 635 0.03 3.13 -10.55
CA HIS A 635 0.69 1.89 -10.91
C HIS A 635 0.18 1.24 -12.20
N ALA A 636 1.13 0.88 -13.06
CA ALA A 636 0.91 0.46 -14.44
C ALA A 636 0.14 1.50 -15.29
N GLY A 637 0.24 1.38 -16.61
CA GLY A 637 -0.42 2.30 -17.54
C GLY A 637 -0.54 1.74 -18.94
N PRO A 638 -1.15 0.55 -19.13
CA PRO A 638 -1.31 -0.01 -20.46
C PRO A 638 -2.21 0.88 -21.32
N PHE A 639 -1.98 0.82 -22.62
CA PHE A 639 -2.88 1.39 -23.62
C PHE A 639 -4.32 0.88 -23.45
N ALA A 640 -5.29 1.75 -23.71
CA ALA A 640 -6.72 1.40 -23.62
C ALA A 640 -7.30 0.89 -24.94
N ASN A 641 -6.55 0.94 -26.05
CA ASN A 641 -6.93 0.37 -27.35
C ASN A 641 -6.41 -1.07 -27.50
N ILE A 642 -5.10 -1.27 -27.61
CA ILE A 642 -4.47 -2.58 -27.81
C ILE A 642 -4.33 -3.40 -26.52
N ALA A 643 -4.62 -2.78 -25.38
CA ALA A 643 -4.70 -3.43 -24.08
C ALA A 643 -5.93 -2.88 -23.31
N HIS A 644 -6.03 -3.23 -22.04
CA HIS A 644 -7.23 -3.02 -21.23
C HIS A 644 -7.36 -1.62 -20.63
N GLY A 645 -6.30 -0.81 -20.59
CA GLY A 645 -6.41 0.60 -20.21
C GLY A 645 -6.71 0.89 -18.74
N ASN A 646 -6.29 0.03 -17.81
CA ASN A 646 -6.55 0.18 -16.37
C ASN A 646 -5.25 0.16 -15.55
N SER A 647 -5.28 0.72 -14.34
CA SER A 647 -4.23 0.56 -13.32
C SER A 647 -4.09 -0.90 -12.88
N SER A 648 -3.06 -1.23 -12.10
CA SER A 648 -2.80 -2.63 -11.77
C SER A 648 -3.81 -3.28 -10.80
N VAL A 649 -4.02 -4.59 -10.97
CA VAL A 649 -4.79 -5.45 -10.05
C VAL A 649 -4.21 -5.44 -8.64
N LEU A 650 -2.88 -5.44 -8.50
CA LEU A 650 -2.21 -5.40 -7.20
C LEU A 650 -2.50 -4.12 -6.41
N ALA A 651 -2.51 -2.96 -7.08
CA ALA A 651 -2.84 -1.69 -6.44
C ALA A 651 -4.26 -1.73 -5.85
N ASP A 652 -5.22 -2.20 -6.64
CA ASP A 652 -6.62 -2.29 -6.21
C ASP A 652 -6.80 -3.30 -5.07
N LYS A 653 -6.19 -4.48 -5.14
CA LYS A 653 -6.27 -5.49 -4.07
C LYS A 653 -5.68 -4.98 -2.76
N ILE A 654 -4.54 -4.30 -2.81
CA ILE A 654 -3.92 -3.71 -1.61
C ILE A 654 -4.82 -2.62 -1.04
N ALA A 655 -5.30 -1.71 -1.89
CA ALA A 655 -6.19 -0.64 -1.49
C ALA A 655 -7.48 -1.17 -0.86
N LEU A 656 -8.13 -2.17 -1.48
CA LEU A 656 -9.39 -2.76 -0.99
C LEU A 656 -9.23 -3.39 0.40
N LYS A 657 -8.08 -4.03 0.66
CA LYS A 657 -7.75 -4.57 1.98
C LYS A 657 -7.46 -3.48 3.01
N LEU A 658 -6.76 -2.42 2.62
CA LEU A 658 -6.41 -1.32 3.54
C LEU A 658 -7.64 -0.53 3.96
N VAL A 659 -8.53 -0.19 3.03
CA VAL A 659 -9.72 0.63 3.34
C VAL A 659 -10.73 -0.12 4.21
N GLY A 660 -10.75 -1.46 4.12
CA GLY A 660 -11.67 -2.33 4.85
C GLY A 660 -13.11 -2.26 4.33
N GLN A 661 -13.99 -3.10 4.87
CA GLN A 661 -15.36 -3.34 4.40
C GLN A 661 -16.21 -2.08 4.17
N GLU A 662 -16.07 -1.09 5.06
CA GLU A 662 -16.83 0.18 5.02
C GLU A 662 -16.13 1.27 4.20
N GLY A 663 -14.91 1.00 3.72
CA GLY A 663 -14.12 1.93 2.93
C GLY A 663 -14.32 1.76 1.42
N PHE A 664 -13.69 2.64 0.64
CA PHE A 664 -13.88 2.73 -0.81
C PHE A 664 -12.55 2.72 -1.57
N VAL A 665 -12.54 2.07 -2.72
CA VAL A 665 -11.46 2.21 -3.71
C VAL A 665 -12.06 2.78 -4.99
N VAL A 666 -11.60 3.96 -5.37
CA VAL A 666 -11.99 4.65 -6.60
C VAL A 666 -10.91 4.42 -7.64
N THR A 667 -11.20 3.59 -8.64
CA THR A 667 -10.31 3.37 -9.80
C THR A 667 -10.94 3.97 -11.05
N GLU A 668 -10.17 4.07 -12.13
CA GLU A 668 -10.70 4.48 -13.43
C GLU A 668 -10.38 3.48 -14.55
N ALA A 669 -11.14 3.61 -15.65
CA ALA A 669 -10.90 2.90 -16.89
C ALA A 669 -10.68 3.89 -18.06
N GLY A 670 -9.65 3.64 -18.87
CA GLY A 670 -9.25 4.53 -19.98
C GLY A 670 -10.30 4.63 -21.10
N PHE A 671 -10.36 5.78 -21.80
CA PHE A 671 -11.42 6.10 -22.78
C PHE A 671 -12.84 6.12 -22.16
N GLY A 672 -13.86 5.82 -22.97
CA GLY A 672 -15.27 5.77 -22.54
C GLY A 672 -15.68 4.38 -22.06
N ALA A 673 -16.94 4.27 -21.62
CA ALA A 673 -17.53 3.04 -21.10
C ALA A 673 -17.52 1.89 -22.13
N ASP A 674 -17.63 2.20 -23.42
CA ASP A 674 -17.62 1.23 -24.51
C ASP A 674 -16.26 0.52 -24.69
N ILE A 675 -15.16 1.12 -24.23
CA ILE A 675 -13.81 0.53 -24.36
C ILE A 675 -13.21 0.22 -22.99
N GLY A 676 -13.01 1.24 -22.15
CA GLY A 676 -12.31 1.08 -20.88
C GLY A 676 -13.07 0.20 -19.91
N MET A 677 -14.33 0.54 -19.67
CA MET A 677 -15.17 -0.16 -18.70
C MET A 677 -15.49 -1.58 -19.18
N GLU A 678 -15.79 -1.78 -20.47
CA GLU A 678 -15.96 -3.11 -21.07
C GLU A 678 -14.75 -4.02 -20.76
N LYS A 679 -13.53 -3.53 -21.01
CA LYS A 679 -12.30 -4.27 -20.74
C LYS A 679 -11.99 -4.40 -19.26
N PHE A 680 -12.31 -3.39 -18.46
CA PHE A 680 -12.22 -3.46 -17.01
C PHE A 680 -13.06 -4.63 -16.48
N PHE A 681 -14.29 -4.80 -16.96
CA PHE A 681 -15.15 -5.92 -16.56
C PHE A 681 -14.73 -7.26 -17.17
N ASN A 682 -14.57 -7.36 -18.49
CA ASN A 682 -14.37 -8.65 -19.14
C ASN A 682 -12.93 -9.18 -19.07
N ILE A 683 -11.95 -8.32 -18.71
CA ILE A 683 -10.53 -8.68 -18.57
C ILE A 683 -10.06 -8.48 -17.12
N LYS A 684 -10.05 -7.25 -16.59
CA LYS A 684 -9.44 -6.96 -15.28
C LYS A 684 -10.20 -7.60 -14.11
N CYS A 685 -11.53 -7.43 -14.03
CA CYS A 685 -12.37 -8.09 -13.03
C CYS A 685 -12.31 -9.62 -13.16
N ARG A 686 -12.30 -10.13 -14.40
CA ARG A 686 -12.19 -11.57 -14.66
C ARG A 686 -10.89 -12.17 -14.12
N TYR A 687 -9.75 -11.52 -14.35
CA TYR A 687 -8.45 -12.00 -13.86
C TYR A 687 -8.21 -11.74 -12.37
N SER A 688 -8.69 -10.62 -11.86
CA SER A 688 -8.48 -10.27 -10.45
C SER A 688 -9.43 -10.99 -9.50
N GLY A 689 -10.61 -11.39 -9.99
CA GLY A 689 -11.74 -11.85 -9.18
C GLY A 689 -12.54 -10.72 -8.54
N LEU A 690 -12.11 -9.45 -8.70
CA LEU A 690 -12.77 -8.30 -8.10
C LEU A 690 -14.09 -7.97 -8.81
N ARG A 691 -15.07 -7.51 -8.04
CA ARG A 691 -16.38 -7.11 -8.55
C ARG A 691 -16.66 -5.64 -8.23
N PRO A 692 -17.00 -4.81 -9.23
CA PRO A 692 -17.38 -3.42 -8.99
C PRO A 692 -18.71 -3.36 -8.23
N HIS A 693 -18.82 -2.35 -7.37
CA HIS A 693 -20.05 -2.02 -6.65
C HIS A 693 -20.79 -0.88 -7.35
N VAL A 694 -20.07 0.10 -7.90
CA VAL A 694 -20.65 1.28 -8.56
C VAL A 694 -19.85 1.65 -9.80
N VAL A 695 -20.55 2.05 -10.86
CA VAL A 695 -19.96 2.76 -12.00
C VAL A 695 -20.24 4.25 -11.85
N VAL A 696 -19.21 5.08 -11.89
CA VAL A 696 -19.34 6.52 -12.04
C VAL A 696 -19.11 6.87 -13.51
N LEU A 697 -20.12 7.42 -14.17
CA LEU A 697 -20.07 7.77 -15.59
C LEU A 697 -19.95 9.29 -15.75
N VAL A 698 -18.82 9.76 -16.25
CA VAL A 698 -18.51 11.19 -16.39
C VAL A 698 -19.01 11.74 -17.73
N ALA A 699 -19.66 12.90 -17.70
CA ALA A 699 -20.11 13.64 -18.87
C ALA A 699 -19.95 15.15 -18.68
N THR A 700 -19.89 15.89 -19.79
CA THR A 700 -19.88 17.37 -19.80
C THR A 700 -20.90 17.88 -20.82
N VAL A 701 -21.46 19.06 -20.58
CA VAL A 701 -22.44 19.67 -21.49
C VAL A 701 -21.85 19.82 -22.90
N ARG A 702 -20.62 20.32 -23.01
CA ARG A 702 -20.00 20.57 -24.32
C ARG A 702 -19.70 19.30 -25.10
N ALA A 703 -19.20 18.24 -24.45
CA ALA A 703 -18.97 16.96 -25.10
C ALA A 703 -20.28 16.35 -25.60
N LEU A 704 -21.36 16.47 -24.83
CA LEU A 704 -22.69 16.04 -25.25
C LEU A 704 -23.21 16.87 -26.43
N LYS A 705 -23.06 18.20 -26.43
CA LYS A 705 -23.40 19.03 -27.59
C LYS A 705 -22.65 18.60 -28.86
N MET A 706 -21.38 18.20 -28.75
CA MET A 706 -20.63 17.66 -29.88
C MET A 706 -21.25 16.35 -30.38
N HIS A 707 -21.67 15.47 -29.45
CA HIS A 707 -22.44 14.28 -29.82
C HIS A 707 -23.80 14.57 -30.44
N GLY A 708 -24.37 15.74 -30.18
CA GLY A 708 -25.60 16.22 -30.82
C GLY A 708 -25.43 16.69 -32.26
N GLY A 709 -24.21 16.73 -32.79
CA GLY A 709 -23.90 17.26 -34.13
C GLY A 709 -23.29 18.66 -34.10
N GLY A 710 -22.70 19.07 -32.98
CA GLY A 710 -21.97 20.34 -32.88
C GLY A 710 -20.77 20.41 -33.85
N PRO A 711 -20.31 21.63 -34.20
CA PRO A 711 -19.23 21.84 -35.17
C PRO A 711 -17.90 21.24 -34.70
N THR A 712 -17.05 20.82 -35.65
CA THR A 712 -15.74 20.23 -35.34
C THR A 712 -14.84 21.19 -34.56
N VAL A 713 -14.15 20.66 -33.55
CA VAL A 713 -13.23 21.43 -32.70
C VAL A 713 -11.79 21.15 -33.12
N THR A 714 -11.04 22.21 -33.42
CA THR A 714 -9.62 22.16 -33.78
C THR A 714 -8.79 22.80 -32.68
N ALA A 715 -7.76 22.10 -32.21
CA ALA A 715 -6.86 22.62 -31.18
C ALA A 715 -6.21 23.95 -31.63
N GLY A 716 -6.23 24.96 -30.74
CA GLY A 716 -5.69 26.30 -31.01
C GLY A 716 -6.68 27.26 -31.68
N VAL A 717 -7.88 26.81 -32.07
CA VAL A 717 -8.95 27.67 -32.61
C VAL A 717 -9.96 27.98 -31.50
N PRO A 718 -10.50 29.22 -31.41
CA PRO A 718 -11.58 29.54 -30.48
C PRO A 718 -12.77 28.59 -30.62
N LEU A 719 -13.38 28.24 -29.47
CA LEU A 719 -14.54 27.35 -29.47
C LEU A 719 -15.73 28.01 -30.19
N PRO A 720 -16.44 27.27 -31.08
CA PRO A 720 -17.69 27.70 -31.67
C PRO A 720 -18.75 28.08 -30.61
N LYS A 721 -19.66 29.00 -30.98
CA LYS A 721 -20.68 29.55 -30.08
C LYS A 721 -21.59 28.48 -29.48
N GLU A 722 -21.88 27.44 -30.24
CA GLU A 722 -22.70 26.31 -29.84
C GLU A 722 -22.18 25.63 -28.57
N TYR A 723 -20.87 25.70 -28.28
CA TYR A 723 -20.27 25.11 -27.09
C TYR A 723 -20.17 26.05 -25.89
N ILE A 724 -20.35 27.36 -26.09
CA ILE A 724 -20.18 28.40 -25.05
C ILE A 724 -21.48 29.14 -24.72
N GLU A 725 -22.49 29.06 -25.58
CA GLU A 725 -23.84 29.57 -25.39
C GLU A 725 -24.82 28.40 -25.15
N GLU A 726 -25.96 28.69 -24.54
CA GLU A 726 -26.98 27.69 -24.23
C GLU A 726 -27.56 27.07 -25.51
N ASN A 727 -27.63 25.75 -25.59
CA ASN A 727 -28.31 25.04 -26.67
C ASN A 727 -28.90 23.69 -26.20
N LEU A 728 -30.11 23.76 -25.62
CA LEU A 728 -30.82 22.61 -25.07
C LEU A 728 -31.18 21.56 -26.13
N GLN A 729 -31.51 21.97 -27.36
CA GLN A 729 -31.88 21.04 -28.42
C GLN A 729 -30.69 20.18 -28.85
N LEU A 730 -29.55 20.82 -29.10
CA LEU A 730 -28.30 20.14 -29.47
C LEU A 730 -27.84 19.21 -28.34
N LEU A 731 -27.90 19.69 -27.10
CA LEU A 731 -27.57 18.92 -25.91
C LEU A 731 -28.46 17.68 -25.77
N LYS A 732 -29.78 17.83 -25.93
CA LYS A 732 -30.76 16.73 -25.85
C LYS A 732 -30.46 15.62 -26.86
N ILE A 733 -30.12 15.96 -28.09
CA ILE A 733 -29.72 14.98 -29.13
C ILE A 733 -28.43 14.26 -28.68
N GLY A 734 -27.46 15.01 -28.16
CA GLY A 734 -26.19 14.50 -27.65
C GLY A 734 -26.30 13.54 -26.48
N CYS A 735 -27.27 13.75 -25.59
CA CYS A 735 -27.57 12.86 -24.47
C CYS A 735 -27.95 11.42 -24.90
N SER A 736 -28.23 11.18 -26.19
CA SER A 736 -28.32 9.80 -26.72
C SER A 736 -27.05 8.99 -26.46
N ASN A 737 -25.86 9.58 -26.61
CA ASN A 737 -24.59 8.91 -26.32
C ASN A 737 -24.49 8.56 -24.83
N LEU A 738 -24.82 9.52 -23.95
CA LEU A 738 -24.89 9.30 -22.51
C LEU A 738 -25.83 8.13 -22.16
N GLY A 739 -27.04 8.12 -22.73
CA GLY A 739 -28.02 7.06 -22.53
C GLY A 739 -27.50 5.68 -22.95
N LYS A 740 -26.82 5.59 -24.11
CA LYS A 740 -26.20 4.33 -24.56
C LYS A 740 -25.08 3.86 -23.64
N GLN A 741 -24.29 4.77 -23.08
CA GLN A 741 -23.20 4.40 -22.16
C GLN A 741 -23.74 3.96 -20.79
N ILE A 742 -24.82 4.57 -20.30
CA ILE A 742 -25.58 4.10 -19.12
C ILE A 742 -26.12 2.69 -19.39
N GLN A 743 -26.74 2.46 -20.56
CA GLN A 743 -27.23 1.14 -20.95
C GLN A 743 -26.11 0.11 -20.95
N ASN A 744 -24.96 0.42 -21.56
CA ASN A 744 -23.80 -0.46 -21.61
C ASN A 744 -23.31 -0.85 -20.21
N ALA A 745 -23.21 0.10 -19.28
CA ALA A 745 -22.84 -0.18 -17.89
C ALA A 745 -23.86 -1.09 -17.18
N ARG A 746 -25.16 -0.83 -17.39
CA ARG A 746 -26.24 -1.63 -16.81
C ARG A 746 -26.31 -3.06 -17.34
N THR A 747 -25.85 -3.31 -18.57
CA THR A 747 -25.76 -4.68 -19.12
C THR A 747 -24.95 -5.61 -18.23
N PHE A 748 -23.97 -5.09 -17.48
CA PHE A 748 -23.16 -5.85 -16.53
C PHE A 748 -23.79 -6.00 -15.15
N GLY A 749 -24.92 -5.35 -14.85
CA GLY A 749 -25.63 -5.48 -13.58
C GLY A 749 -25.08 -4.62 -12.43
N THR A 750 -24.35 -3.54 -12.74
CA THR A 750 -23.79 -2.61 -11.74
C THR A 750 -24.58 -1.28 -11.74
N PRO A 751 -24.91 -0.68 -10.58
CA PRO A 751 -25.55 0.62 -10.52
C PRO A 751 -24.65 1.73 -11.09
N VAL A 752 -25.28 2.71 -11.74
CA VAL A 752 -24.59 3.79 -12.45
C VAL A 752 -24.94 5.13 -11.83
N VAL A 753 -23.93 5.88 -11.39
CA VAL A 753 -24.08 7.28 -10.94
C VAL A 753 -23.42 8.18 -11.98
N VAL A 754 -24.15 9.15 -12.52
CA VAL A 754 -23.61 10.08 -13.52
C VAL A 754 -23.02 11.31 -12.84
N ALA A 755 -21.77 11.64 -13.17
CA ALA A 755 -21.10 12.86 -12.75
C ALA A 755 -21.09 13.86 -13.92
N VAL A 756 -21.83 14.96 -13.76
CA VAL A 756 -21.91 16.04 -14.76
C VAL A 756 -20.91 17.12 -14.35
N ASN A 757 -19.73 17.09 -14.97
CA ASN A 757 -18.67 18.05 -14.70
C ASN A 757 -19.05 19.42 -15.27
N ALA A 758 -19.27 20.38 -14.39
CA ALA A 758 -19.69 21.72 -14.76
C ALA A 758 -18.50 22.55 -15.26
N PHE A 759 -18.73 23.29 -16.34
CA PHE A 759 -17.82 24.31 -16.81
C PHE A 759 -18.42 25.71 -16.67
N LYS A 760 -17.56 26.74 -16.69
CA LYS A 760 -17.93 28.16 -16.57
C LYS A 760 -19.04 28.62 -17.55
N SER A 761 -19.10 28.02 -18.74
CA SER A 761 -20.05 28.36 -19.80
C SER A 761 -21.41 27.67 -19.66
N ASP A 762 -21.50 26.64 -18.83
CA ASP A 762 -22.67 25.78 -18.80
C ASP A 762 -23.77 26.47 -17.99
N THR A 763 -24.99 26.50 -18.53
CA THR A 763 -26.13 27.07 -17.81
C THR A 763 -26.74 26.06 -16.86
N GLU A 764 -27.46 26.53 -15.84
CA GLU A 764 -28.16 25.62 -14.92
C GLU A 764 -29.23 24.80 -15.65
N ALA A 765 -29.89 25.36 -16.66
CA ALA A 765 -30.85 24.62 -17.48
C ALA A 765 -30.22 23.45 -18.25
N GLU A 766 -29.01 23.64 -18.80
CA GLU A 766 -28.27 22.57 -19.47
C GLU A 766 -27.85 21.46 -18.51
N LEU A 767 -27.34 21.83 -17.34
CA LEU A 767 -26.93 20.87 -16.31
C LEU A 767 -28.12 20.03 -15.82
N GLN A 768 -29.26 20.67 -15.54
CA GLN A 768 -30.48 19.98 -15.13
C GLN A 768 -31.03 19.07 -16.23
N LEU A 769 -30.97 19.49 -17.50
CA LEU A 769 -31.38 18.64 -18.63
C LEU A 769 -30.54 17.35 -18.72
N VAL A 770 -29.21 17.43 -18.54
CA VAL A 770 -28.35 16.24 -18.53
C VAL A 770 -28.70 15.32 -17.35
N ILE A 771 -28.90 15.88 -16.15
CA ILE A 771 -29.27 15.12 -14.95
C ILE A 771 -30.60 14.39 -15.16
N GLN A 772 -31.61 15.08 -15.70
CA GLN A 772 -32.92 14.51 -16.00
C GLN A 772 -32.80 13.35 -17.01
N LEU A 773 -32.15 13.57 -18.16
CA LEU A 773 -32.03 12.56 -19.21
C LEU A 773 -31.18 11.36 -18.77
N ALA A 774 -30.18 11.56 -17.91
CA ALA A 774 -29.41 10.47 -17.31
C ALA A 774 -30.29 9.56 -16.45
N LYS A 775 -31.15 10.13 -15.60
CA LYS A 775 -32.09 9.39 -14.75
C LYS A 775 -33.15 8.66 -15.59
N GLU A 776 -33.69 9.31 -16.62
CA GLU A 776 -34.61 8.69 -17.58
C GLU A 776 -33.98 7.50 -18.33
N ALA A 777 -32.68 7.58 -18.67
CA ALA A 777 -31.92 6.47 -19.24
C ALA A 777 -31.61 5.33 -18.24
N GLY A 778 -31.98 5.50 -16.96
CA GLY A 778 -31.88 4.50 -15.91
C GLY A 778 -30.60 4.55 -15.09
N ALA A 779 -29.93 5.70 -15.03
CA ALA A 779 -28.91 5.93 -14.00
C ALA A 779 -29.58 5.87 -12.61
N TYR A 780 -28.86 5.32 -11.62
CA TYR A 780 -29.29 5.30 -10.22
C TYR A 780 -29.42 6.73 -9.68
N ASP A 781 -28.44 7.58 -9.98
CA ASP A 781 -28.47 9.01 -9.68
C ASP A 781 -27.62 9.78 -10.70
N ALA A 782 -27.79 11.10 -10.75
CA ALA A 782 -27.00 11.99 -11.58
C ALA A 782 -26.83 13.33 -10.86
N VAL A 783 -25.59 13.83 -10.79
CA VAL A 783 -25.23 15.01 -9.99
C VAL A 783 -24.30 15.95 -10.75
N LYS A 784 -24.45 17.25 -10.47
CA LYS A 784 -23.51 18.30 -10.88
C LYS A 784 -22.25 18.21 -10.03
N CYS A 785 -21.09 18.36 -10.65
CA CYS A 785 -19.80 18.34 -9.97
C CYS A 785 -18.95 19.56 -10.33
N THR A 786 -18.33 20.18 -9.31
CA THR A 786 -17.52 21.41 -9.40
C THR A 786 -16.11 21.22 -8.83
N HIS A 787 -15.70 19.97 -8.57
CA HIS A 787 -14.43 19.59 -7.92
C HIS A 787 -13.16 20.04 -8.64
N TRP A 788 -13.22 20.37 -9.93
CA TRP A 788 -12.11 21.04 -10.62
C TRP A 788 -11.81 22.41 -9.99
N ALA A 789 -12.83 23.19 -9.64
CA ALA A 789 -12.68 24.51 -9.01
C ALA A 789 -12.69 24.47 -7.48
N GLU A 790 -13.34 23.47 -6.88
CA GLU A 790 -13.65 23.44 -5.44
C GLU A 790 -13.00 22.28 -4.67
N GLY A 791 -12.21 21.43 -5.34
CA GLY A 791 -11.59 20.26 -4.71
C GLY A 791 -12.61 19.21 -4.28
N GLY A 792 -12.38 18.52 -3.16
CA GLY A 792 -13.28 17.48 -2.68
C GLY A 792 -14.70 17.98 -2.38
N GLU A 793 -14.84 19.23 -1.91
CA GLU A 793 -16.14 19.84 -1.58
C GLU A 793 -17.09 19.82 -2.80
N GLY A 794 -16.55 20.14 -3.98
CA GLY A 794 -17.31 20.16 -5.24
C GLY A 794 -17.76 18.78 -5.76
N ALA A 795 -17.41 17.69 -5.06
CA ALA A 795 -17.83 16.32 -5.37
C ALA A 795 -18.54 15.62 -4.20
N VAL A 796 -18.90 16.32 -3.12
CA VAL A 796 -19.60 15.73 -1.96
C VAL A 796 -20.94 15.10 -2.36
N ALA A 797 -21.72 15.76 -3.21
CA ALA A 797 -22.99 15.21 -3.70
C ALA A 797 -22.79 13.89 -4.49
N LEU A 798 -21.71 13.80 -5.27
CA LEU A 798 -21.32 12.59 -5.97
C LEU A 798 -20.90 11.48 -5.00
N ALA A 799 -20.10 11.81 -3.99
CA ALA A 799 -19.67 10.86 -2.97
C ALA A 799 -20.86 10.27 -2.20
N GLN A 800 -21.84 11.09 -1.83
CA GLN A 800 -23.07 10.63 -1.18
C GLN A 800 -23.91 9.74 -2.11
N ALA A 801 -24.03 10.08 -3.40
CA ALA A 801 -24.74 9.26 -4.37
C ALA A 801 -24.05 7.90 -4.58
N VAL A 802 -22.73 7.88 -4.67
CA VAL A 802 -21.92 6.66 -4.75
C VAL A 802 -22.06 5.81 -3.48
N GLN A 803 -22.05 6.43 -2.30
CA GLN A 803 -22.25 5.72 -1.03
C GLN A 803 -23.63 5.06 -0.96
N ARG A 804 -24.69 5.73 -1.43
CA ARG A 804 -26.03 5.12 -1.51
C ARG A 804 -26.06 3.96 -2.51
N ALA A 805 -25.54 4.19 -3.72
CA ALA A 805 -25.50 3.18 -4.77
C ALA A 805 -24.69 1.92 -4.39
N SER A 806 -23.64 2.06 -3.56
CA SER A 806 -22.79 0.94 -3.15
C SER A 806 -23.43 -0.01 -2.13
N GLN A 807 -24.60 0.35 -1.59
CA GLN A 807 -25.41 -0.49 -0.71
C GLN A 807 -26.39 -1.39 -1.48
N GLU A 808 -26.60 -1.14 -2.78
CA GLU A 808 -27.40 -2.01 -3.63
C GLU A 808 -26.70 -3.38 -3.81
N PRO A 809 -27.45 -4.50 -3.83
CA PRO A 809 -26.88 -5.80 -4.10
C PRO A 809 -26.28 -5.85 -5.51
N SER A 810 -25.05 -6.35 -5.62
CA SER A 810 -24.37 -6.48 -6.91
C SER A 810 -24.93 -7.67 -7.70
N ASN A 811 -25.47 -7.38 -8.89
CA ASN A 811 -25.86 -8.40 -9.88
C ASN A 811 -24.81 -8.51 -11.00
N PHE A 812 -23.53 -8.29 -10.66
CA PHE A 812 -22.45 -8.25 -11.63
C PHE A 812 -22.33 -9.55 -12.44
N LYS A 813 -22.34 -9.42 -13.77
CA LYS A 813 -22.12 -10.52 -14.73
C LYS A 813 -21.19 -10.08 -15.86
N PHE A 814 -20.42 -11.03 -16.38
CA PHE A 814 -19.62 -10.80 -17.58
C PHE A 814 -20.51 -10.76 -18.83
N LEU A 815 -20.04 -10.09 -19.88
CA LEU A 815 -20.79 -9.93 -21.13
C LEU A 815 -20.91 -11.25 -21.92
N TYR A 816 -19.88 -12.10 -21.84
CA TYR A 816 -19.80 -13.37 -22.57
C TYR A 816 -19.05 -14.45 -21.77
N ASN A 817 -19.32 -15.72 -22.10
CA ASN A 817 -18.50 -16.86 -21.67
C ASN A 817 -17.24 -16.94 -22.57
N VAL A 818 -16.07 -17.17 -21.96
CA VAL A 818 -14.79 -17.26 -22.69
C VAL A 818 -14.66 -18.50 -23.55
N GLU A 819 -15.44 -19.55 -23.26
CA GLU A 819 -15.51 -20.80 -24.02
C GLU A 819 -16.22 -20.65 -25.38
N LEU A 820 -16.92 -19.53 -25.60
CA LEU A 820 -17.49 -19.23 -26.92
C LEU A 820 -16.38 -19.08 -27.97
N PRO A 821 -16.65 -19.43 -29.24
CA PRO A 821 -15.73 -19.19 -30.34
C PRO A 821 -15.25 -17.74 -30.39
N VAL A 822 -13.99 -17.53 -30.79
CA VAL A 822 -13.36 -16.19 -30.83
C VAL A 822 -14.24 -15.18 -31.58
N VAL A 823 -14.73 -15.55 -32.76
CA VAL A 823 -15.60 -14.71 -33.61
C VAL A 823 -16.88 -14.32 -32.89
N GLU A 824 -17.49 -15.25 -32.14
CA GLU A 824 -18.75 -15.00 -31.43
C GLU A 824 -18.55 -14.02 -30.27
N LYS A 825 -17.44 -14.11 -29.54
CA LYS A 825 -17.10 -13.14 -28.50
C LYS A 825 -16.92 -11.73 -29.06
N ILE A 826 -16.28 -11.62 -30.23
CA ILE A 826 -16.11 -10.33 -30.94
C ILE A 826 -17.48 -9.78 -31.35
N ARG A 827 -18.34 -10.63 -31.93
CA ARG A 827 -19.69 -10.27 -32.36
C ARG A 827 -20.56 -9.77 -31.20
N ILE A 828 -20.54 -10.47 -30.06
CA ILE A 828 -21.27 -10.06 -28.85
C ILE A 828 -20.87 -8.65 -28.41
N ILE A 829 -19.56 -8.35 -28.35
CA ILE A 829 -19.09 -7.00 -27.99
C ILE A 829 -19.58 -5.98 -29.03
N ALA A 830 -19.44 -6.29 -30.32
CA ALA A 830 -19.84 -5.40 -31.40
C ALA A 830 -21.33 -5.04 -31.37
N GLN A 831 -22.20 -6.04 -31.17
CA GLN A 831 -23.64 -5.84 -31.17
C GLN A 831 -24.13 -5.19 -29.87
N GLN A 832 -23.73 -5.73 -28.72
CA GLN A 832 -24.30 -5.30 -27.44
C GLN A 832 -23.72 -3.97 -26.94
N ILE A 833 -22.41 -3.77 -27.09
CA ILE A 833 -21.72 -2.57 -26.58
C ILE A 833 -21.71 -1.46 -27.63
N TYR A 834 -21.32 -1.76 -28.87
CA TYR A 834 -21.17 -0.73 -29.91
C TYR A 834 -22.45 -0.46 -30.69
N GLY A 835 -23.38 -1.41 -30.74
CA GLY A 835 -24.59 -1.31 -31.57
C GLY A 835 -24.34 -1.55 -33.05
N ALA A 836 -23.28 -2.30 -33.40
CA ALA A 836 -23.06 -2.78 -34.75
C ALA A 836 -24.13 -3.82 -35.15
N GLU A 837 -24.44 -3.93 -36.44
CA GLU A 837 -25.34 -4.98 -36.93
C GLU A 837 -24.65 -6.35 -36.90
N ASP A 838 -23.42 -6.42 -37.41
CA ASP A 838 -22.56 -7.60 -37.37
C ASP A 838 -21.08 -7.18 -37.49
N ILE A 839 -20.19 -8.16 -37.62
CA ILE A 839 -18.77 -8.01 -37.86
C ILE A 839 -18.38 -8.59 -39.22
N GLU A 840 -17.32 -8.06 -39.81
CA GLU A 840 -16.73 -8.58 -41.05
C GLU A 840 -15.25 -8.87 -40.79
N LEU A 841 -14.81 -10.11 -41.02
CA LEU A 841 -13.41 -10.48 -40.85
C LEU A 841 -12.67 -10.39 -42.18
N SER A 842 -11.45 -9.85 -42.14
CA SER A 842 -10.52 -9.99 -43.26
C SER A 842 -10.03 -11.44 -43.38
N PRO A 843 -9.56 -11.88 -44.56
CA PRO A 843 -8.94 -13.20 -44.73
C PRO A 843 -7.76 -13.43 -43.76
N GLU A 844 -6.99 -12.38 -43.46
CA GLU A 844 -5.89 -12.44 -42.50
C GLU A 844 -6.41 -12.69 -41.07
N ALA A 845 -7.49 -12.01 -40.67
CA ALA A 845 -8.10 -12.19 -39.36
C ALA A 845 -8.67 -13.61 -39.21
N GLU A 846 -9.39 -14.12 -40.21
CA GLU A 846 -9.92 -15.49 -40.21
C GLU A 846 -8.81 -16.53 -40.04
N GLN A 847 -7.73 -16.41 -40.81
CA GLN A 847 -6.59 -17.32 -40.71
C GLN A 847 -5.96 -17.28 -39.31
N LYS A 848 -5.80 -16.10 -38.71
CA LYS A 848 -5.26 -15.98 -37.35
C LYS A 848 -6.20 -16.53 -36.28
N VAL A 849 -7.53 -16.43 -36.44
CA VAL A 849 -8.48 -17.13 -35.55
C VAL A 849 -8.22 -18.62 -35.56
N VAL A 850 -8.06 -19.23 -36.74
CA VAL A 850 -7.78 -20.67 -36.87
C VAL A 850 -6.46 -21.03 -36.19
N VAL A 851 -5.40 -20.25 -36.43
CA VAL A 851 -4.08 -20.46 -35.82
C VAL A 851 -4.16 -20.37 -34.30
N TYR A 852 -4.71 -19.29 -33.75
CA TYR A 852 -4.80 -19.09 -32.30
C TYR A 852 -5.70 -20.11 -31.63
N THR A 853 -6.77 -20.54 -32.28
CA THR A 853 -7.63 -21.63 -31.78
C THR A 853 -6.85 -22.94 -31.73
N LYS A 854 -6.12 -23.30 -32.79
CA LYS A 854 -5.25 -24.49 -32.85
C LYS A 854 -4.14 -24.44 -31.80
N GLN A 855 -3.59 -23.27 -31.51
CA GLN A 855 -2.57 -23.05 -30.48
C GLN A 855 -3.13 -23.01 -29.04
N GLY A 856 -4.45 -23.17 -28.86
CA GLY A 856 -5.10 -23.24 -27.54
C GLY A 856 -5.46 -21.88 -26.94
N PHE A 857 -5.43 -20.81 -27.72
CA PHE A 857 -5.76 -19.44 -27.27
C PHE A 857 -7.23 -19.06 -27.51
N GLY A 858 -8.03 -19.99 -28.02
CA GLY A 858 -9.45 -19.77 -28.32
C GLY A 858 -10.29 -19.33 -27.10
N ASN A 859 -9.89 -19.73 -25.88
CA ASN A 859 -10.60 -19.41 -24.64
C ASN A 859 -10.10 -18.10 -23.97
N LEU A 860 -9.27 -17.30 -24.63
CA LEU A 860 -8.85 -16.02 -24.07
C LEU A 860 -9.97 -14.95 -24.23
N PRO A 861 -10.09 -14.00 -23.29
CA PRO A 861 -10.90 -12.78 -23.46
C PRO A 861 -10.52 -11.97 -24.70
N ILE A 862 -11.45 -11.10 -25.12
CA ILE A 862 -11.28 -10.20 -26.26
C ILE A 862 -11.01 -8.76 -25.78
N CYS A 863 -9.99 -8.12 -26.36
CA CYS A 863 -9.63 -6.73 -26.14
C CYS A 863 -9.75 -5.94 -27.44
N MET A 864 -10.89 -5.33 -27.70
CA MET A 864 -11.15 -4.63 -28.97
C MET A 864 -10.26 -3.39 -29.15
N ALA A 865 -9.46 -3.34 -30.21
CA ALA A 865 -8.64 -2.20 -30.58
C ALA A 865 -9.34 -1.38 -31.69
N LYS A 866 -10.15 -0.40 -31.27
CA LYS A 866 -10.91 0.51 -32.14
C LYS A 866 -10.67 1.98 -31.79
N THR A 867 -11.14 2.89 -32.64
CA THR A 867 -11.11 4.33 -32.33
C THR A 867 -11.89 4.61 -31.05
N HIS A 868 -11.38 5.51 -30.21
CA HIS A 868 -12.05 5.91 -28.98
C HIS A 868 -13.04 7.06 -29.18
N LEU A 869 -13.17 7.59 -30.41
CA LEU A 869 -13.90 8.82 -30.71
C LEU A 869 -15.35 8.61 -31.19
N SER A 870 -15.77 7.35 -31.32
CA SER A 870 -17.11 6.92 -31.76
C SER A 870 -17.43 5.57 -31.13
N LEU A 871 -18.69 5.18 -31.03
CA LEU A 871 -19.07 3.78 -30.76
C LEU A 871 -18.70 2.86 -31.94
N SER A 872 -18.69 3.40 -33.16
CA SER A 872 -18.34 2.67 -34.38
C SER A 872 -16.82 2.57 -34.62
N HIS A 873 -16.44 2.13 -35.82
CA HIS A 873 -15.06 2.16 -36.32
C HIS A 873 -14.65 3.51 -36.93
N ASP A 874 -15.62 4.38 -37.22
CA ASP A 874 -15.43 5.68 -37.85
C ASP A 874 -15.42 6.79 -36.78
N PRO A 875 -14.28 7.51 -36.57
CA PRO A 875 -14.17 8.54 -35.54
C PRO A 875 -15.12 9.73 -35.76
N GLU A 876 -15.59 9.98 -36.98
CA GLU A 876 -16.46 11.13 -37.30
C GLU A 876 -17.92 10.88 -36.92
N LYS A 877 -18.34 9.61 -36.79
CA LYS A 877 -19.71 9.25 -36.41
C LYS A 877 -19.96 9.47 -34.92
N LYS A 878 -20.55 10.61 -34.56
CA LYS A 878 -20.93 10.97 -33.18
C LYS A 878 -22.31 10.42 -32.79
N GLY A 879 -22.73 10.67 -31.55
CA GLY A 879 -24.00 10.17 -31.00
C GLY A 879 -24.00 8.65 -30.81
N VAL A 880 -25.05 8.00 -31.29
CA VAL A 880 -25.25 6.54 -31.28
C VAL A 880 -25.44 6.08 -32.73
N PRO A 881 -24.35 5.83 -33.48
CA PRO A 881 -24.46 5.37 -34.86
C PRO A 881 -25.16 4.01 -34.95
N THR A 882 -25.95 3.80 -36.00
CA THR A 882 -26.67 2.55 -36.29
C THR A 882 -26.37 2.08 -37.71
N GLY A 883 -26.72 0.84 -38.05
CA GLY A 883 -26.65 0.34 -39.43
C GLY A 883 -25.22 0.15 -39.96
N PHE A 884 -24.26 -0.19 -39.09
CA PHE A 884 -22.87 -0.38 -39.49
C PHE A 884 -22.37 -1.78 -39.17
N ILE A 885 -21.56 -2.31 -40.09
CA ILE A 885 -20.79 -3.54 -39.89
C ILE A 885 -19.41 -3.15 -39.34
N LEU A 886 -18.93 -3.88 -38.33
CA LEU A 886 -17.63 -3.61 -37.71
C LEU A 886 -16.52 -4.41 -38.42
N PRO A 887 -15.58 -3.76 -39.13
CA PRO A 887 -14.50 -4.48 -39.80
C PRO A 887 -13.48 -4.98 -38.77
N ILE A 888 -13.03 -6.22 -38.93
CA ILE A 888 -11.95 -6.86 -38.16
C ILE A 888 -10.81 -7.15 -39.13
N ARG A 889 -9.81 -6.26 -39.14
CA ARG A 889 -8.73 -6.28 -40.14
C ARG A 889 -7.63 -7.27 -39.81
N ASP A 890 -7.36 -7.45 -38.53
CA ASP A 890 -6.33 -8.33 -38.00
C ASP A 890 -6.71 -8.76 -36.58
N ILE A 891 -6.15 -9.84 -36.08
CA ILE A 891 -6.25 -10.28 -34.69
C ILE A 891 -4.86 -10.63 -34.21
N ARG A 892 -4.50 -10.13 -33.03
CA ARG A 892 -3.23 -10.42 -32.38
C ARG A 892 -3.44 -11.04 -31.01
N ALA A 893 -2.41 -11.65 -30.46
CA ALA A 893 -2.46 -12.31 -29.16
C ALA A 893 -1.46 -11.69 -28.19
N SER A 894 -1.92 -11.36 -26.99
CA SER A 894 -1.08 -11.06 -25.82
C SER A 894 -1.31 -12.17 -24.81
N VAL A 895 -0.63 -13.31 -25.02
CA VAL A 895 -0.88 -14.58 -24.32
C VAL A 895 -0.45 -14.54 -22.85
N GLY A 896 0.65 -13.84 -22.53
CA GLY A 896 1.09 -13.64 -21.15
C GLY A 896 0.14 -12.71 -20.38
N ALA A 897 -0.34 -11.66 -21.04
CA ALA A 897 -1.39 -10.80 -20.45
C ALA A 897 -2.75 -11.53 -20.37
N GLY A 898 -3.03 -12.42 -21.32
CA GLY A 898 -4.21 -13.28 -21.35
C GLY A 898 -5.36 -12.67 -22.16
N PHE A 899 -5.14 -12.19 -23.38
CA PHE A 899 -6.25 -11.80 -24.25
C PHE A 899 -5.85 -11.84 -25.73
N LEU A 900 -6.87 -11.99 -26.60
CA LEU A 900 -6.75 -11.69 -28.03
C LEU A 900 -7.23 -10.26 -28.25
N TYR A 901 -6.58 -9.51 -29.14
CA TYR A 901 -6.98 -8.14 -29.44
C TYR A 901 -7.22 -7.96 -30.96
N PRO A 902 -8.49 -7.93 -31.38
CA PRO A 902 -8.90 -7.63 -32.75
C PRO A 902 -8.63 -6.16 -33.08
N LEU A 903 -8.04 -5.92 -34.25
CA LEU A 903 -7.78 -4.60 -34.81
C LEU A 903 -8.89 -4.20 -35.75
N VAL A 904 -9.67 -3.20 -35.34
CA VAL A 904 -10.81 -2.69 -36.13
C VAL A 904 -10.34 -1.67 -37.18
N GLY A 905 -9.28 -0.93 -36.86
CA GLY A 905 -8.69 0.07 -37.75
C GLY A 905 -7.17 0.15 -37.56
N THR A 906 -6.54 1.07 -38.28
CA THR A 906 -5.10 1.32 -38.17
C THR A 906 -4.80 2.01 -36.84
N MET A 907 -3.98 1.39 -36.00
CA MET A 907 -3.55 1.96 -34.72
C MET A 907 -2.05 2.21 -34.75
N SER A 908 -1.64 3.45 -34.48
CA SER A 908 -0.22 3.75 -34.28
C SER A 908 0.17 3.44 -32.84
N THR A 909 1.08 2.49 -32.68
CA THR A 909 1.68 2.10 -31.40
C THR A 909 2.92 2.91 -31.06
N MET A 910 3.40 3.76 -31.97
CA MET A 910 4.50 4.69 -31.77
C MET A 910 4.08 6.10 -32.24
N PRO A 911 3.67 6.99 -31.32
CA PRO A 911 3.33 8.37 -31.66
C PRO A 911 4.51 9.13 -32.25
N GLY A 912 4.24 10.21 -32.98
CA GLY A 912 5.27 11.12 -33.48
C GLY A 912 5.17 12.47 -32.80
N LEU A 913 6.30 13.18 -32.72
CA LEU A 913 6.31 14.57 -32.30
C LEU A 913 5.56 15.47 -33.31
N PRO A 914 4.88 16.54 -32.85
CA PRO A 914 4.29 17.56 -33.72
C PRO A 914 5.35 18.51 -34.28
N THR A 915 4.96 19.42 -35.19
CA THR A 915 5.86 20.44 -35.76
C THR A 915 6.46 21.36 -34.69
N ARG A 916 5.67 21.70 -33.67
CA ARG A 916 6.11 22.43 -32.48
C ARG A 916 5.87 21.57 -31.23
N PRO A 917 6.86 20.76 -30.82
CA PRO A 917 6.80 20.00 -29.57
C PRO A 917 6.83 20.93 -28.35
N CYS A 918 6.20 20.51 -27.25
CA CYS A 918 6.21 21.29 -26.00
C CYS A 918 7.60 21.42 -25.36
N PHE A 919 8.56 20.54 -25.69
CA PHE A 919 9.92 20.65 -25.16
C PHE A 919 10.65 21.95 -25.52
N TYR A 920 10.17 22.72 -26.50
CA TYR A 920 10.72 24.05 -26.80
C TYR A 920 10.57 25.02 -25.64
N ASP A 921 9.53 24.81 -24.82
CA ASP A 921 9.20 25.66 -23.68
C ASP A 921 9.64 25.02 -22.35
N ILE A 922 10.14 23.78 -22.38
CA ILE A 922 10.59 23.05 -21.19
C ILE A 922 12.01 23.47 -20.82
N ASP A 923 12.21 23.86 -19.56
CA ASP A 923 13.53 24.17 -19.00
C ASP A 923 13.59 23.84 -17.51
N LEU A 924 14.78 23.88 -16.92
CA LEU A 924 15.03 23.68 -15.49
C LEU A 924 15.75 24.91 -14.92
N ASP A 925 15.16 25.56 -13.93
CA ASP A 925 15.84 26.61 -13.19
C ASP A 925 17.00 26.01 -12.37
N PRO A 926 18.27 26.38 -12.62
CA PRO A 926 19.44 25.78 -11.96
C PRO A 926 19.61 26.19 -10.49
N VAL A 927 18.86 27.19 -10.01
CA VAL A 927 18.90 27.65 -8.61
C VAL A 927 17.76 27.06 -7.81
N SER A 928 16.53 27.14 -8.33
CA SER A 928 15.35 26.64 -7.62
C SER A 928 15.04 25.17 -7.90
N GLU A 929 15.69 24.56 -8.91
CA GLU A 929 15.42 23.22 -9.43
C GLU A 929 13.97 23.03 -9.94
N GLN A 930 13.24 24.13 -10.19
CA GLN A 930 11.86 24.07 -10.69
C GLN A 930 11.82 23.83 -12.20
N VAL A 931 10.93 22.94 -12.64
CA VAL A 931 10.72 22.63 -14.05
C VAL A 931 9.75 23.64 -14.67
N ASN A 932 10.16 24.35 -15.72
CA ASN A 932 9.32 25.29 -16.44
C ASN A 932 8.78 24.65 -17.73
N GLY A 933 7.59 25.09 -18.18
CA GLY A 933 6.99 24.72 -19.48
C GLY A 933 6.54 23.27 -19.68
N LEU A 934 6.60 22.42 -18.64
CA LEU A 934 6.15 21.02 -18.71
C LEU A 934 4.62 20.89 -18.86
N PHE A 935 3.86 21.91 -18.45
CA PHE A 935 2.39 21.89 -18.30
C PHE A 935 1.70 23.07 -18.99
#